data_AF-A0A661WTN3-F1
#
_entry.id   AF-A0A661WTN3-F1
#
_cell.length_a   1.000
_cell.length_b   1.000
_cell.length_c   1.000
_cell.angle_alpha   90.00
_cell.angle_beta   90.00
_cell.angle_gamma   90.00
#
_symmetry.space_group_name_H-M   'P 1'
#
loop_
_entity.id
_entity.type
_entity.pdbx_description
1 polymer ?
#
loop_
_entity_poly.entity_id
_entity_poly.type
_entity_poly.pdbx_seq_one_letter_code
_entity_poly.pdbx_strand_id
1 'polypeptide(L)'
;MNKNLNRRSFIKITTGMGVCGLISAFNPTIVCAMQNSLNKDKRKNVLKGFIVTDTHFGLVNPCQPTVEQQREAMKIIRQRFVDLDVFIDTGDSCHNGLSKNAERIAKENWTKIISNGCGRVPFYQTPGNHDVIHSSKIDPEEEYQKLANMTCRPYYSFDIKNIHFVSLPELVRDIYITEETIAWLKLDLELNKDKTIIFISHNSIKGTSAAGREASEPGEFGVINSDQLKKIFLKYPKIIGWMHGHTHRYNIVEQNNMLHVSCGILGPDFFGGEQKGIGGVYFEIHPDKFIVRCFNISENKFLDEIGFPSLSKKLEIKTSVNKSAKPAYSYGTGKMNDGQKMALYNHHSSIDKSDLYVMANNTSEINDDPDFRLYEERIVKNVGKGWMLMGASVGNLEGLQAENKVWKWENPGIRLLKQKDSSEIDVCIPPAPIGKSIYYRCAPNMKYKTSLTVESPVGGQKCILQLELRDKNGDFLKILKSPEFTLKTGKHIYSEDFFIPKSPEISNIYTTSLSDNTLQLLARAKFTGINEEIIIHNFNFKSLKPANENPEIIINNKIYKFSGNISSAIPFKLATISTNNARNVLQCNIGGKRKISWLIRQKNIDWQVRNASVSDKMNYLEIKSMRNIYSPENEVI
;
A
#
# COMPACT_ATOMS: atom_id res chain seq x y z
N MET A 1 18.33 -32.29 53.30
CA MET A 1 17.93 -33.23 52.22
C MET A 1 16.73 -32.66 51.48
N ASN A 2 16.96 -31.98 50.35
CA ASN A 2 15.90 -31.49 49.46
C ASN A 2 15.50 -32.60 48.48
N LYS A 3 14.28 -33.12 48.60
CA LYS A 3 13.70 -34.04 47.60
C LYS A 3 12.98 -33.21 46.53
N ASN A 4 13.53 -33.23 45.31
CA ASN A 4 12.90 -32.67 44.12
C ASN A 4 11.61 -33.44 43.78
N LEU A 5 10.48 -32.74 43.80
CA LEU A 5 9.23 -33.21 43.18
C LEU A 5 9.36 -33.04 41.66
N ASN A 6 9.37 -34.15 40.91
CA ASN A 6 9.43 -34.08 39.45
C ASN A 6 8.02 -33.90 38.84
N ARG A 7 8.01 -33.28 37.65
CA ARG A 7 6.81 -32.88 36.87
C ARG A 7 5.83 -34.04 36.58
N ARG A 8 6.27 -35.30 36.55
CA ARG A 8 5.40 -36.46 36.35
C ARG A 8 4.58 -36.81 37.60
N SER A 9 5.09 -36.52 38.80
CA SER A 9 4.36 -36.72 40.06
C SER A 9 3.22 -35.71 40.22
N PHE A 10 3.40 -34.48 39.74
CA PHE A 10 2.37 -33.45 39.77
C PHE A 10 1.22 -33.72 38.78
N ILE A 11 1.54 -34.23 37.58
CA ILE A 11 0.54 -34.55 36.55
C ILE A 11 -0.36 -35.73 36.94
N LYS A 12 0.17 -36.72 37.69
CA LYS A 12 -0.64 -37.84 38.20
C LYS A 12 -1.67 -37.41 39.26
N ILE A 13 -1.41 -36.33 40.00
CA ILE A 13 -2.33 -35.80 41.00
C ILE A 13 -3.44 -34.98 40.34
N THR A 14 -3.16 -34.29 39.23
CA THR A 14 -4.11 -33.41 38.54
C THR A 14 -4.99 -34.10 37.50
N THR A 15 -4.67 -35.34 37.09
CA THR A 15 -5.46 -36.08 36.09
C THR A 15 -6.44 -37.10 36.70
N GLY A 16 -6.42 -37.33 38.02
CA GLY A 16 -7.19 -38.38 38.68
C GLY A 16 -8.52 -37.97 39.34
N MET A 17 -8.90 -36.69 39.37
CA MET A 17 -10.12 -36.25 40.06
C MET A 17 -10.90 -35.24 39.23
N GLY A 18 -12.14 -35.60 38.89
CA GLY A 18 -13.08 -34.80 38.11
C GLY A 18 -13.39 -33.44 38.75
N VAL A 19 -13.53 -32.43 37.89
CA VAL A 19 -13.58 -30.99 38.23
C VAL A 19 -14.89 -30.54 38.90
N CYS A 20 -15.88 -31.42 39.14
CA CYS A 20 -17.18 -30.99 39.66
C CYS A 20 -17.40 -31.14 41.18
N GLY A 21 -16.40 -31.52 41.98
CA GLY A 21 -16.61 -31.90 43.39
C GLY A 21 -15.99 -31.03 44.50
N LEU A 22 -15.17 -30.01 44.21
CA LEU A 22 -14.27 -29.43 45.25
C LEU A 22 -14.24 -27.89 45.31
N ILE A 23 -15.35 -27.19 45.04
CA ILE A 23 -15.39 -25.72 45.17
C ILE A 23 -15.66 -25.27 46.63
N SER A 24 -16.11 -26.15 47.53
CA SER A 24 -16.48 -25.78 48.91
C SER A 24 -15.34 -25.88 49.94
N ALA A 25 -14.13 -26.32 49.57
CA ALA A 25 -13.06 -26.61 50.55
C ALA A 25 -11.78 -25.76 50.41
N PHE A 26 -11.72 -24.79 49.49
CA PHE A 26 -10.53 -23.95 49.33
C PHE A 26 -10.67 -22.60 50.03
N ASN A 27 -9.64 -22.27 50.82
CA ASN A 27 -9.42 -20.98 51.48
C ASN A 27 -9.62 -19.83 50.47
N PRO A 28 -10.37 -18.75 50.77
CA PRO A 28 -10.66 -17.66 49.83
C PRO A 28 -9.43 -17.06 49.14
N THR A 29 -8.27 -17.12 49.80
CA THR A 29 -6.96 -16.71 49.29
C THR A 29 -6.47 -17.55 48.10
N ILE A 30 -6.79 -18.85 48.02
CA ILE A 30 -6.38 -19.72 46.90
C ILE A 30 -7.26 -19.49 45.67
N VAL A 31 -8.57 -19.30 45.87
CA VAL A 31 -9.50 -18.91 44.79
C VAL A 31 -9.13 -17.53 44.22
N CYS A 32 -8.81 -16.58 45.10
CA CYS A 32 -8.36 -15.24 44.71
C CYS A 32 -6.97 -15.27 44.04
N ALA A 33 -6.06 -16.16 44.45
CA ALA A 33 -4.77 -16.38 43.78
C ALA A 33 -4.89 -17.06 42.41
N MET A 34 -5.83 -18.00 42.23
CA MET A 34 -6.13 -18.61 40.93
C MET A 34 -6.81 -17.63 39.97
N GLN A 35 -7.75 -16.81 40.46
CA GLN A 35 -8.32 -15.70 39.67
C GLN A 35 -7.27 -14.63 39.36
N ASN A 36 -6.36 -14.30 40.28
CA ASN A 36 -5.24 -13.39 40.01
C ASN A 36 -4.17 -13.99 39.08
N SER A 37 -3.97 -15.31 39.08
CA SER A 37 -3.09 -16.03 38.14
C SER A 37 -3.71 -16.07 36.74
N LEU A 38 -5.00 -16.41 36.62
CA LEU A 38 -5.75 -16.34 35.36
C LEU A 38 -5.83 -14.90 34.83
N ASN A 39 -5.98 -13.90 35.71
CA ASN A 39 -5.92 -12.48 35.34
C ASN A 39 -4.49 -11.96 35.07
N LYS A 40 -3.44 -12.57 35.64
CA LYS A 40 -2.03 -12.31 35.28
C LYS A 40 -1.67 -12.91 33.92
N ASP A 41 -2.22 -14.07 33.58
CA ASP A 41 -2.01 -14.68 32.26
C ASP A 41 -2.83 -14.01 31.16
N LYS A 42 -4.04 -13.52 31.46
CA LYS A 42 -4.81 -12.64 30.56
C LYS A 42 -4.11 -11.30 30.31
N ARG A 43 -3.50 -10.68 31.35
CA ARG A 43 -2.67 -9.47 31.22
C ARG A 43 -1.42 -9.65 30.33
N LYS A 44 -1.00 -10.89 30.04
CA LYS A 44 0.15 -11.19 29.17
C LYS A 44 -0.22 -11.43 27.69
N ASN A 45 -1.49 -11.49 27.33
CA ASN A 45 -1.93 -11.73 25.95
C ASN A 45 -2.42 -10.44 25.28
N VAL A 46 -1.60 -9.39 25.33
CA VAL A 46 -1.88 -8.08 24.75
C VAL A 46 -0.84 -7.81 23.67
N LEU A 47 -1.27 -7.27 22.53
CA LEU A 47 -0.37 -6.63 21.57
C LEU A 47 -0.39 -5.12 21.82
N LYS A 48 0.79 -4.51 21.92
CA LYS A 48 0.96 -3.06 22.08
C LYS A 48 1.69 -2.47 20.89
N GLY A 49 1.20 -1.36 20.36
CA GLY A 49 1.88 -0.66 19.28
C GLY A 49 1.79 0.85 19.39
N PHE A 50 2.67 1.52 18.66
CA PHE A 50 2.68 2.97 18.54
C PHE A 50 2.78 3.38 17.07
N ILE A 51 2.01 4.41 16.68
CA ILE A 51 1.95 4.93 15.32
C ILE A 51 2.39 6.39 15.33
N VAL A 52 3.32 6.74 14.44
CA VAL A 52 3.67 8.12 14.09
C VAL A 52 3.28 8.38 12.63
N THR A 53 3.25 9.64 12.22
CA THR A 53 2.83 10.03 10.86
C THR A 53 3.25 11.44 10.53
N ASP A 54 3.22 11.79 9.24
CA ASP A 54 3.28 13.16 8.72
C ASP A 54 4.48 13.92 9.28
N THR A 55 5.66 13.29 9.26
CA THR A 55 6.88 13.87 9.82
C THR A 55 7.45 14.99 8.94
N HIS A 56 7.19 14.94 7.62
CA HIS A 56 7.60 15.89 6.58
C HIS A 56 9.04 16.43 6.75
N PHE A 57 10.01 15.55 6.98
CA PHE A 57 11.40 16.00 7.01
C PHE A 57 11.75 16.78 5.73
N GLY A 58 12.46 17.89 5.91
CA GLY A 58 12.88 18.79 4.83
C GLY A 58 11.89 19.90 4.47
N LEU A 59 10.66 19.89 4.99
CA LEU A 59 9.73 21.00 4.82
C LEU A 59 10.29 22.28 5.50
N VAL A 60 10.34 23.37 4.75
CA VAL A 60 10.71 24.69 5.29
C VAL A 60 9.43 25.48 5.55
N ASN A 61 8.89 25.37 6.76
CA ASN A 61 7.69 26.09 7.18
C ASN A 61 7.78 26.44 8.68
N PRO A 62 7.29 27.61 9.13
CA PRO A 62 7.29 27.97 10.55
C PRO A 62 6.55 26.98 11.46
N CYS A 63 5.61 26.20 10.92
CA CYS A 63 4.86 25.19 11.66
C CYS A 63 5.60 23.84 11.75
N GLN A 64 6.67 23.64 10.97
CA GLN A 64 7.47 22.41 10.99
C GLN A 64 8.36 22.38 12.24
N PRO A 65 8.26 21.34 13.10
CA PRO A 65 9.20 21.14 14.18
C PRO A 65 10.62 20.97 13.66
N THR A 66 11.60 21.45 14.41
CA THR A 66 13.01 21.22 14.07
C THR A 66 13.35 19.73 14.13
N VAL A 67 14.40 19.34 13.43
CA VAL A 67 14.93 17.97 13.45
C VAL A 67 15.24 17.51 14.89
N GLU A 68 15.75 18.41 15.73
CA GLU A 68 16.01 18.17 17.15
C GLU A 68 14.73 17.96 17.95
N GLN A 69 13.67 18.72 17.69
CA GLN A 69 12.36 18.53 18.34
C GLN A 69 11.76 17.17 17.97
N GLN A 70 11.83 16.77 16.70
CA GLN A 70 11.37 15.44 16.25
C GLN A 70 12.23 14.31 16.83
N ARG A 71 13.53 14.54 17.01
CA ARG A 71 14.42 13.60 17.70
C ARG A 71 14.05 13.43 19.17
N GLU A 72 13.80 14.53 19.87
CA GLU A 72 13.41 14.49 21.29
C GLU A 72 12.04 13.84 21.48
N ALA A 73 11.10 14.14 20.59
CA ALA A 73 9.82 13.47 20.51
C ALA A 73 9.94 11.94 20.44
N MET A 74 10.78 11.42 19.56
CA MET A 74 11.05 9.99 19.49
C MET A 74 11.65 9.45 20.79
N LYS A 75 12.57 10.17 21.46
CA LYS A 75 13.10 9.73 22.76
C LYS A 75 12.00 9.62 23.81
N ILE A 76 11.11 10.62 23.91
CA ILE A 76 9.99 10.62 24.85
C ILE A 76 9.09 9.40 24.60
N ILE A 77 8.71 9.15 23.34
CA ILE A 77 7.90 7.99 22.96
C ILE A 77 8.60 6.68 23.39
N ARG A 78 9.89 6.52 23.09
CA ARG A 78 10.66 5.31 23.42
C ARG A 78 10.85 5.09 24.92
N GLN A 79 10.97 6.16 25.70
CA GLN A 79 11.08 6.09 27.16
C GLN A 79 9.72 5.82 27.82
N ARG A 80 8.64 6.36 27.25
CA ARG A 80 7.28 6.16 27.78
C ARG A 80 6.73 4.78 27.48
N PHE A 81 6.98 4.27 26.27
CA PHE A 81 6.45 3.01 25.77
C PHE A 81 7.56 2.00 25.52
N VAL A 82 8.13 1.48 26.61
CA VAL A 82 9.29 0.59 26.58
C VAL A 82 8.99 -0.84 26.10
N ASP A 83 7.71 -1.25 26.12
CA ASP A 83 7.27 -2.62 25.87
C ASP A 83 6.39 -2.78 24.62
N LEU A 84 6.64 -1.94 23.61
CA LEU A 84 5.95 -2.03 22.31
C LEU A 84 6.34 -3.32 21.56
N ASP A 85 5.34 -3.96 20.95
CA ASP A 85 5.53 -5.09 20.04
C ASP A 85 5.74 -4.64 18.59
N VAL A 86 5.26 -3.44 18.24
CA VAL A 86 5.35 -2.88 16.89
C VAL A 86 5.38 -1.36 16.91
N PHE A 87 6.10 -0.78 15.97
CA PHE A 87 6.13 0.65 15.70
C PHE A 87 5.78 0.89 14.23
N ILE A 88 4.91 1.86 13.94
CA ILE A 88 4.37 2.08 12.59
C ILE A 88 4.50 3.55 12.21
N ASP A 89 4.81 3.81 10.94
CA ASP A 89 4.71 5.14 10.30
C ASP A 89 3.63 5.11 9.20
N THR A 90 2.62 5.99 9.26
CA THR A 90 1.54 6.06 8.24
C THR A 90 1.83 7.00 7.07
N GLY A 91 3.07 7.47 6.91
CA GLY A 91 3.52 8.11 5.67
C GLY A 91 3.74 9.61 5.79
N ASP A 92 4.06 10.22 4.65
CA ASP A 92 4.60 11.57 4.55
C ASP A 92 5.87 11.72 5.41
N SER A 93 6.74 10.73 5.23
CA SER A 93 8.04 10.63 5.89
C SER A 93 8.96 11.78 5.51
N CYS A 94 8.99 12.16 4.23
CA CYS A 94 9.76 13.28 3.72
C CYS A 94 8.90 14.18 2.85
N HIS A 95 9.13 15.50 2.89
CA HIS A 95 8.42 16.41 2.00
C HIS A 95 8.93 16.24 0.56
N ASN A 96 8.01 16.29 -0.43
CA ASN A 96 8.37 16.28 -1.85
C ASN A 96 8.81 17.66 -2.36
N GLY A 97 9.31 17.71 -3.60
CA GLY A 97 9.69 18.98 -4.26
C GLY A 97 10.98 19.62 -3.74
N LEU A 98 11.75 18.88 -2.92
CA LEU A 98 13.02 19.35 -2.37
C LEU A 98 14.15 19.33 -3.42
N SER A 99 15.16 20.18 -3.22
CA SER A 99 16.43 20.03 -3.95
C SER A 99 17.08 18.68 -3.62
N LYS A 100 17.87 18.10 -4.53
CA LYS A 100 18.53 16.79 -4.31
C LYS A 100 19.28 16.69 -2.98
N ASN A 101 19.98 17.76 -2.57
CA ASN A 101 20.72 17.75 -1.31
C ASN A 101 19.78 17.84 -0.09
N ALA A 102 18.74 18.68 -0.16
CA ALA A 102 17.75 18.79 0.91
C ALA A 102 16.94 17.48 1.07
N GLU A 103 16.58 16.84 -0.04
CA GLU A 103 15.92 15.53 -0.07
C GLU A 103 16.80 14.45 0.58
N ARG A 104 18.09 14.40 0.23
CA ARG A 104 19.05 13.48 0.87
C ARG A 104 19.10 13.68 2.39
N ILE A 105 19.25 14.92 2.85
CA ILE A 105 19.29 15.26 4.28
C ILE A 105 17.96 14.90 4.97
N ALA A 106 16.83 15.15 4.33
CA ALA A 106 15.52 14.78 4.86
C ALA A 106 15.39 13.26 5.05
N LYS A 107 15.73 12.47 4.03
CA LYS A 107 15.71 11.01 4.08
C LYS A 107 16.71 10.43 5.09
N GLU A 108 17.88 11.06 5.23
CA GLU A 108 18.88 10.73 6.26
C GLU A 108 18.33 10.97 7.68
N ASN A 109 17.72 12.13 7.91
CA ASN A 109 17.13 12.49 9.19
C ASN A 109 15.97 11.58 9.56
N TRP A 110 15.04 11.34 8.63
CA TRP A 110 13.93 10.43 8.85
C TRP A 110 14.43 9.01 9.15
N THR A 111 15.40 8.50 8.37
CA THR A 111 15.98 7.17 8.59
C THR A 111 16.58 7.07 9.99
N LYS A 112 17.39 8.06 10.39
CA LYS A 112 18.06 8.07 11.70
C LYS A 112 17.10 8.23 12.87
N ILE A 113 16.11 9.12 12.75
CA ILE A 113 15.26 9.53 13.88
C ILE A 113 14.07 8.61 14.04
N ILE A 114 13.41 8.23 12.95
CA ILE A 114 12.16 7.48 12.98
C ILE A 114 12.43 5.99 12.81
N SER A 115 12.89 5.59 11.62
CA SER A 115 13.07 4.17 11.27
C SER A 115 14.08 3.47 12.19
N ASN A 116 15.27 4.05 12.36
CA ASN A 116 16.29 3.50 13.25
C ASN A 116 16.05 3.87 14.72
N GLY A 117 15.52 5.07 15.00
CA GLY A 117 15.28 5.56 16.36
C GLY A 117 14.21 4.78 17.13
N CYS A 118 13.42 3.92 16.47
CA CYS A 118 12.55 2.97 17.15
C CYS A 118 13.30 1.79 17.81
N GLY A 119 14.62 1.69 17.62
CA GLY A 119 15.46 0.65 18.20
C GLY A 119 15.06 -0.74 17.72
N ARG A 120 15.08 -1.74 18.60
CA ARG A 120 14.83 -3.16 18.26
C ARG A 120 13.35 -3.52 18.03
N VAL A 121 12.43 -2.56 18.12
CA VAL A 121 11.01 -2.83 17.88
C VAL A 121 10.79 -3.01 16.37
N PRO A 122 10.03 -4.01 15.93
CA PRO A 122 9.65 -4.16 14.53
C PRO A 122 9.03 -2.87 13.99
N PHE A 123 9.56 -2.38 12.87
CA PHE A 123 9.14 -1.13 12.26
C PHE A 123 8.50 -1.39 10.89
N TYR A 124 7.34 -0.82 10.66
CA TYR A 124 6.62 -0.93 9.40
C TYR A 124 6.09 0.43 8.99
N GLN A 125 5.95 0.67 7.71
CA GLN A 125 5.48 1.94 7.20
C GLN A 125 4.60 1.82 5.97
N THR A 126 3.79 2.84 5.73
CA THR A 126 2.95 3.00 4.53
C THR A 126 3.29 4.35 3.90
N PRO A 127 3.50 4.45 2.57
CA PRO A 127 3.79 5.73 1.95
C PRO A 127 2.60 6.68 2.00
N GLY A 128 2.89 7.97 2.17
CA GLY A 128 1.97 9.06 1.92
C GLY A 128 2.17 9.70 0.54
N ASN A 129 1.34 10.69 0.20
CA ASN A 129 1.40 11.34 -1.11
C ASN A 129 2.72 12.11 -1.32
N HIS A 130 3.34 12.67 -0.28
CA HIS A 130 4.65 13.30 -0.42
C HIS A 130 5.78 12.27 -0.62
N ASP A 131 5.54 11.00 -0.30
CA ASP A 131 6.54 9.94 -0.48
C ASP A 131 6.55 9.35 -1.90
N VAL A 132 5.38 9.18 -2.51
CA VAL A 132 5.26 8.45 -3.80
C VAL A 132 4.68 9.25 -4.97
N ILE A 133 4.22 10.48 -4.74
CA ILE A 133 3.56 11.31 -5.78
C ILE A 133 4.36 12.60 -5.98
N HIS A 134 5.41 12.52 -6.79
CA HIS A 134 6.20 13.68 -7.20
C HIS A 134 6.73 13.55 -8.62
N SER A 135 7.01 14.69 -9.27
CA SER A 135 7.43 14.80 -10.67
C SER A 135 8.91 14.46 -10.90
N SER A 136 9.45 13.43 -10.25
CA SER A 136 10.83 13.01 -10.47
C SER A 136 10.98 12.20 -11.76
N LYS A 137 12.19 12.17 -12.32
CA LYS A 137 12.61 11.25 -13.39
C LYS A 137 12.98 9.87 -12.84
N ILE A 138 12.37 9.42 -11.75
CA ILE A 138 12.68 8.13 -11.12
C ILE A 138 11.34 7.46 -10.78
N ASP A 139 11.31 6.14 -10.65
CA ASP A 139 10.17 5.38 -10.09
C ASP A 139 10.08 5.65 -8.56
N PRO A 140 9.19 6.54 -8.09
CA PRO A 140 9.06 6.86 -6.67
C PRO A 140 8.64 5.66 -5.82
N GLU A 141 7.93 4.66 -6.37
CA GLU A 141 7.62 3.47 -5.60
C GLU A 141 8.89 2.67 -5.27
N GLU A 142 9.82 2.56 -6.22
CA GLU A 142 11.10 1.86 -6.00
C GLU A 142 11.99 2.63 -5.00
N GLU A 143 12.04 3.96 -5.11
CA GLU A 143 12.77 4.79 -4.14
C GLU A 143 12.21 4.63 -2.74
N TYR A 144 10.89 4.66 -2.59
CA TYR A 144 10.25 4.44 -1.30
C TYR A 144 10.48 3.02 -0.79
N GLN A 145 10.41 1.98 -1.63
CA GLN A 145 10.71 0.61 -1.22
C GLN A 145 12.13 0.45 -0.66
N LYS A 146 13.10 1.20 -1.20
CA LYS A 146 14.49 1.21 -0.70
C LYS A 146 14.58 1.91 0.66
N LEU A 147 13.91 3.07 0.81
CA LEU A 147 13.83 3.80 2.08
C LEU A 147 13.15 2.96 3.18
N ALA A 148 12.10 2.24 2.79
CA ALA A 148 11.15 1.54 3.67
C ALA A 148 11.43 0.06 3.90
N ASN A 149 12.50 -0.50 3.32
CA ASN A 149 12.83 -1.94 3.42
C ASN A 149 11.71 -2.87 2.93
N MET A 150 11.04 -2.48 1.84
CA MET A 150 9.92 -3.24 1.27
C MET A 150 10.42 -4.24 0.22
N THR A 151 9.80 -5.41 0.21
CA THR A 151 10.28 -6.54 -0.61
C THR A 151 9.83 -6.50 -2.07
N CYS A 152 8.65 -5.98 -2.38
CA CYS A 152 8.05 -6.14 -3.71
C CYS A 152 7.33 -4.89 -4.22
N ARG A 153 6.24 -4.51 -3.55
CA ARG A 153 5.45 -3.30 -3.82
C ARG A 153 5.22 -2.57 -2.50
N PRO A 154 4.89 -1.27 -2.55
CA PRO A 154 4.61 -0.47 -1.36
C PRO A 154 3.33 -0.84 -0.59
N TYR A 155 2.60 -1.88 -1.03
CA TYR A 155 1.56 -2.54 -0.25
C TYR A 155 2.04 -3.94 0.18
N TYR A 156 1.73 -4.32 1.41
CA TYR A 156 2.14 -5.59 2.01
C TYR A 156 1.34 -5.82 3.30
N SER A 157 1.47 -7.00 3.88
CA SER A 157 0.86 -7.31 5.16
C SER A 157 1.83 -8.02 6.10
N PHE A 158 1.57 -7.96 7.39
CA PHE A 158 2.38 -8.63 8.40
C PHE A 158 1.52 -9.09 9.56
N ASP A 159 2.02 -10.08 10.30
CA ASP A 159 1.37 -10.55 11.51
C ASP A 159 2.25 -10.36 12.73
N ILE A 160 1.64 -9.93 13.83
CA ILE A 160 2.26 -9.91 15.14
C ILE A 160 1.22 -10.44 16.12
N LYS A 161 1.60 -11.44 16.94
CA LYS A 161 0.71 -12.08 17.91
C LYS A 161 -0.66 -12.48 17.31
N ASN A 162 -0.66 -13.00 16.08
CA ASN A 162 -1.87 -13.40 15.33
C ASN A 162 -2.86 -12.26 15.01
N ILE A 163 -2.45 -11.01 15.10
CA ILE A 163 -3.13 -9.85 14.52
C ILE A 163 -2.52 -9.57 13.16
N HIS A 164 -3.38 -9.34 12.17
CA HIS A 164 -3.00 -9.07 10.81
C HIS A 164 -3.03 -7.57 10.53
N PHE A 165 -1.92 -7.02 10.07
CA PHE A 165 -1.81 -5.63 9.66
C PHE A 165 -1.61 -5.55 8.16
N VAL A 166 -2.29 -4.61 7.51
CA VAL A 166 -2.21 -4.43 6.05
C VAL A 166 -1.85 -2.98 5.74
N SER A 167 -0.69 -2.78 5.12
CA SER A 167 -0.27 -1.50 4.55
C SER A 167 -0.94 -1.31 3.19
N LEU A 168 -1.79 -0.29 3.09
CA LEU A 168 -2.67 -0.06 1.95
C LEU A 168 -2.59 1.41 1.47
N PRO A 169 -1.54 1.77 0.70
CA PRO A 169 -1.32 3.13 0.22
C PRO A 169 -2.03 3.48 -1.08
N GLU A 170 -2.07 4.78 -1.33
CA GLU A 170 -2.43 5.41 -2.59
C GLU A 170 -1.17 5.70 -3.43
N LEU A 171 -1.05 5.06 -4.61
CA LEU A 171 0.23 5.04 -5.37
C LEU A 171 0.24 5.94 -6.59
N VAL A 172 -0.87 5.99 -7.33
CA VAL A 172 -0.96 6.69 -8.63
C VAL A 172 -1.58 8.08 -8.47
N ARG A 173 -2.46 8.25 -7.48
CA ARG A 173 -3.04 9.54 -7.06
C ARG A 173 -3.12 9.49 -5.55
N ASP A 174 -3.08 10.65 -4.92
CA ASP A 174 -3.12 10.84 -3.46
C ASP A 174 -4.37 10.24 -2.82
N ILE A 175 -5.47 10.20 -3.58
CA ILE A 175 -6.75 9.70 -3.11
C ILE A 175 -7.20 8.39 -3.77
N TYR A 176 -6.31 7.61 -4.39
CA TYR A 176 -6.71 6.41 -5.14
C TYR A 176 -5.90 5.15 -4.82
N ILE A 177 -6.62 4.12 -4.36
CA ILE A 177 -6.07 2.77 -4.22
C ILE A 177 -6.34 2.01 -5.52
N THR A 178 -5.27 1.63 -6.21
CA THR A 178 -5.35 1.04 -7.55
C THR A 178 -6.02 -0.33 -7.55
N GLU A 179 -6.51 -0.71 -8.73
CA GLU A 179 -7.12 -2.01 -8.96
C GLU A 179 -6.14 -3.19 -8.80
N GLU A 180 -4.84 -2.94 -9.01
CA GLU A 180 -3.75 -3.87 -8.69
C GLU A 180 -3.69 -4.13 -7.18
N THR A 181 -3.64 -3.05 -6.38
CA THR A 181 -3.61 -3.12 -4.92
C THR A 181 -4.86 -3.80 -4.36
N ILE A 182 -6.06 -3.45 -4.86
CA ILE A 182 -7.32 -4.08 -4.44
C ILE A 182 -7.35 -5.59 -4.76
N ALA A 183 -6.80 -6.00 -5.91
CA ALA A 183 -6.75 -7.41 -6.28
C ALA A 183 -5.76 -8.23 -5.45
N TRP A 184 -4.64 -7.62 -5.03
CA TRP A 184 -3.74 -8.22 -4.05
C TRP A 184 -4.41 -8.30 -2.68
N LEU A 185 -5.04 -7.21 -2.24
CA LEU A 185 -5.75 -7.13 -0.96
C LEU A 185 -6.80 -8.23 -0.81
N LYS A 186 -7.60 -8.50 -1.85
CA LYS A 186 -8.60 -9.57 -1.82
C LYS A 186 -7.97 -10.94 -1.58
N LEU A 187 -6.81 -11.23 -2.18
CA LEU A 187 -6.06 -12.47 -1.95
C LEU A 187 -5.57 -12.54 -0.50
N ASP A 188 -4.95 -11.47 -0.01
CA ASP A 188 -4.44 -11.38 1.36
C ASP A 188 -5.54 -11.53 2.42
N LEU A 189 -6.69 -10.85 2.24
CA LEU A 189 -7.83 -10.96 3.15
C LEU A 189 -8.45 -12.35 3.18
N GLU A 190 -8.58 -13.03 2.03
CA GLU A 190 -9.11 -14.41 2.01
C GLU A 190 -8.19 -15.38 2.78
N LEU A 191 -6.86 -15.18 2.71
CA LEU A 191 -5.88 -15.98 3.46
C LEU A 191 -5.88 -15.69 4.96
N ASN A 192 -6.34 -14.50 5.37
CA ASN A 192 -6.27 -14.02 6.74
C ASN A 192 -7.65 -13.72 7.37
N LYS A 193 -8.75 -14.14 6.72
CA LYS A 193 -10.13 -13.85 7.14
C LYS A 193 -10.48 -14.28 8.56
N ASP A 194 -9.71 -15.21 9.13
CA ASP A 194 -9.90 -15.70 10.49
C ASP A 194 -9.17 -14.88 11.56
N LYS A 195 -8.29 -13.96 11.17
CA LYS A 195 -7.59 -13.05 12.07
C LYS A 195 -8.34 -11.74 12.21
N THR A 196 -8.08 -11.06 13.31
CA THR A 196 -8.36 -9.63 13.48
C THR A 196 -7.42 -8.83 12.59
N ILE A 197 -7.98 -7.87 11.86
CA ILE A 197 -7.29 -7.12 10.81
C ILE A 197 -7.32 -5.62 11.14
N ILE A 198 -6.18 -4.96 10.96
CA ILE A 198 -6.03 -3.50 11.04
C ILE A 198 -5.39 -3.01 9.75
N PHE A 199 -6.04 -2.05 9.10
CA PHE A 199 -5.46 -1.32 7.97
C PHE A 199 -4.60 -0.16 8.45
N ILE A 200 -3.47 -0.01 7.77
CA ILE A 200 -2.57 1.14 7.84
C ILE A 200 -2.59 1.77 6.46
N SER A 201 -3.02 3.03 6.36
CA SER A 201 -3.09 3.78 5.11
C SER A 201 -2.60 5.21 5.36
N HIS A 202 -2.48 6.03 4.31
CA HIS A 202 -2.18 7.45 4.51
C HIS A 202 -3.47 8.28 4.52
N ASN A 203 -4.39 8.02 3.59
CA ASN A 203 -5.65 8.75 3.48
C ASN A 203 -6.81 8.12 4.27
N SER A 204 -7.85 8.93 4.48
CA SER A 204 -9.06 8.50 5.18
C SER A 204 -10.06 7.79 4.25
N ILE A 205 -10.97 7.02 4.85
CA ILE A 205 -12.16 6.55 4.12
C ILE A 205 -13.19 7.68 4.10
N LYS A 206 -13.80 7.93 2.93
CA LYS A 206 -14.82 8.99 2.80
C LYS A 206 -15.96 8.80 3.81
N GLY A 207 -16.24 9.85 4.58
CA GLY A 207 -17.29 9.86 5.61
C GLY A 207 -16.84 9.35 6.99
N THR A 208 -15.52 9.19 7.22
CA THR A 208 -14.98 8.73 8.52
C THR A 208 -14.13 9.79 9.23
N SER A 209 -14.17 11.05 8.77
CA SER A 209 -13.59 12.20 9.46
C SER A 209 -14.67 13.02 10.17
N ALA A 210 -14.38 13.51 11.38
CA ALA A 210 -15.41 14.02 12.29
C ALA A 210 -15.93 15.44 11.99
N ALA A 211 -15.18 16.31 11.28
CA ALA A 211 -15.64 17.66 10.94
C ALA A 211 -14.65 18.43 10.02
N GLY A 212 -15.10 19.59 9.51
CA GLY A 212 -14.24 20.59 8.88
C GLY A 212 -13.89 20.28 7.42
N ARG A 213 -12.72 20.78 6.97
CA ARG A 213 -12.23 20.59 5.59
C ARG A 213 -12.20 19.13 5.17
N GLU A 214 -11.79 18.23 6.06
CA GLU A 214 -11.74 16.80 5.79
C GLU A 214 -13.11 16.22 5.37
N ALA A 215 -14.19 16.70 5.98
CA ALA A 215 -15.55 16.27 5.65
C ALA A 215 -16.09 16.97 4.39
N SER A 216 -15.66 18.21 4.12
CA SER A 216 -16.15 19.02 3.00
C SER A 216 -15.31 18.97 1.72
N GLU A 217 -14.08 18.45 1.78
CA GLU A 217 -13.12 18.36 0.66
C GLU A 217 -12.68 16.89 0.46
N PRO A 218 -13.61 15.97 0.13
CA PRO A 218 -13.29 14.55 -0.02
C PRO A 218 -12.28 14.28 -1.15
N GLY A 219 -12.18 15.17 -2.14
CA GLY A 219 -11.16 15.13 -3.19
C GLY A 219 -9.76 15.49 -2.75
N GLU A 220 -9.55 15.81 -1.47
CA GLU A 220 -8.23 16.02 -0.88
C GLU A 220 -7.94 14.99 0.22
N PHE A 221 -8.93 14.60 1.02
CA PHE A 221 -8.68 13.81 2.25
C PHE A 221 -9.24 12.39 2.23
N GLY A 222 -10.06 12.02 1.24
CA GLY A 222 -10.83 10.78 1.24
C GLY A 222 -10.55 9.91 0.02
N VAL A 223 -10.26 8.63 0.24
CA VAL A 223 -10.03 7.66 -0.83
C VAL A 223 -11.24 7.58 -1.77
N ILE A 224 -11.04 7.83 -3.07
CA ILE A 224 -12.10 7.94 -4.07
C ILE A 224 -12.94 6.67 -4.23
N ASN A 225 -12.30 5.50 -4.19
CA ASN A 225 -12.96 4.19 -4.25
C ASN A 225 -13.35 3.66 -2.85
N SER A 226 -13.62 4.55 -1.89
CA SER A 226 -14.11 4.20 -0.54
C SER A 226 -15.32 3.27 -0.56
N ASP A 227 -16.25 3.39 -1.50
CA ASP A 227 -17.42 2.50 -1.57
C ASP A 227 -17.04 1.06 -1.91
N GLN A 228 -16.01 0.87 -2.73
CA GLN A 228 -15.46 -0.45 -3.02
C GLN A 228 -14.82 -1.06 -1.76
N LEU A 229 -14.09 -0.24 -0.99
CA LEU A 229 -13.46 -0.66 0.28
C LEU A 229 -14.49 -0.97 1.35
N LYS A 230 -15.53 -0.14 1.52
CA LYS A 230 -16.64 -0.40 2.46
C LYS A 230 -17.34 -1.73 2.16
N LYS A 231 -17.54 -2.07 0.88
CA LYS A 231 -18.06 -3.40 0.48
C LYS A 231 -17.11 -4.53 0.86
N ILE A 232 -15.80 -4.32 0.78
CA ILE A 232 -14.80 -5.27 1.27
C ILE A 232 -14.91 -5.41 2.79
N PHE A 233 -15.00 -4.30 3.54
CA PHE A 233 -15.08 -4.33 5.00
C PHE A 233 -16.30 -5.12 5.50
N LEU A 234 -17.46 -4.94 4.87
CA LEU A 234 -18.66 -5.71 5.16
C LEU A 234 -18.48 -7.23 4.93
N LYS A 235 -17.63 -7.64 3.98
CA LYS A 235 -17.33 -9.05 3.71
C LYS A 235 -16.38 -9.66 4.75
N TYR A 236 -15.52 -8.86 5.38
CA TYR A 236 -14.53 -9.31 6.36
C TYR A 236 -14.73 -8.61 7.71
N PRO A 237 -15.70 -9.06 8.52
CA PRO A 237 -16.12 -8.36 9.75
C PRO A 237 -15.07 -8.37 10.89
N LYS A 238 -13.93 -9.04 10.69
CA LYS A 238 -12.80 -9.00 11.62
C LYS A 238 -11.82 -7.85 11.33
N ILE A 239 -12.13 -7.00 10.35
CA ILE A 239 -11.48 -5.70 10.18
C ILE A 239 -12.03 -4.76 11.25
N ILE A 240 -11.16 -4.28 12.15
CA ILE A 240 -11.58 -3.49 13.31
C ILE A 240 -10.91 -2.12 13.38
N GLY A 241 -9.97 -1.82 12.48
CA GLY A 241 -9.22 -0.56 12.49
C GLY A 241 -8.80 -0.11 11.09
N TRP A 242 -8.90 1.19 10.84
CA TRP A 242 -8.25 1.92 9.75
C TRP A 242 -7.48 3.08 10.37
N MET A 243 -6.17 2.93 10.45
CA MET A 243 -5.25 3.90 11.05
C MET A 243 -4.56 4.67 9.91
N HIS A 244 -4.68 5.99 9.89
CA HIS A 244 -4.20 6.82 8.80
C HIS A 244 -3.58 8.15 9.24
N GLY A 245 -2.88 8.82 8.32
CA GLY A 245 -2.25 10.14 8.49
C GLY A 245 -2.98 11.24 7.70
N HIS A 246 -2.22 12.09 7.01
CA HIS A 246 -2.61 13.07 5.98
C HIS A 246 -3.40 14.29 6.48
N THR A 247 -4.25 14.12 7.50
CA THR A 247 -5.10 15.22 8.00
C THR A 247 -4.38 16.17 8.94
N HIS A 248 -3.18 15.78 9.41
CA HIS A 248 -2.39 16.50 10.40
C HIS A 248 -3.12 16.72 11.73
N ARG A 249 -4.13 15.90 12.02
CA ARG A 249 -5.04 16.05 13.17
C ARG A 249 -5.35 14.71 13.81
N TYR A 250 -5.68 14.75 15.10
CA TYR A 250 -6.20 13.58 15.78
C TYR A 250 -7.71 13.45 15.53
N ASN A 251 -8.15 12.24 15.23
CA ASN A 251 -9.57 11.97 15.15
C ASN A 251 -9.81 10.49 15.38
N ILE A 252 -10.87 10.15 16.12
CA ILE A 252 -11.30 8.76 16.28
C ILE A 252 -12.80 8.69 16.04
N VAL A 253 -13.18 7.95 15.01
CA VAL A 253 -14.57 7.72 14.63
C VAL A 253 -14.83 6.22 14.66
N GLU A 254 -15.87 5.81 15.38
CA GLU A 254 -16.33 4.42 15.39
C GLU A 254 -17.51 4.28 14.44
N GLN A 255 -17.38 3.38 13.46
CA GLN A 255 -18.46 3.02 12.54
C GLN A 255 -18.40 1.52 12.25
N ASN A 256 -19.53 0.82 12.29
CA ASN A 256 -19.64 -0.60 11.92
C ASN A 256 -18.64 -1.53 12.64
N ASN A 257 -18.47 -1.37 13.97
CA ASN A 257 -17.49 -2.11 14.78
C ASN A 257 -16.04 -1.97 14.29
N MET A 258 -15.71 -0.82 13.72
CA MET A 258 -14.39 -0.48 13.23
C MET A 258 -14.02 0.92 13.69
N LEU A 259 -12.79 1.09 14.16
CA LEU A 259 -12.24 2.40 14.51
C LEU A 259 -11.52 2.99 13.30
N HIS A 260 -11.94 4.18 12.88
CA HIS A 260 -11.25 5.02 11.91
C HIS A 260 -10.46 6.07 12.69
N VAL A 261 -9.13 5.99 12.60
CA VAL A 261 -8.22 6.73 13.47
C VAL A 261 -7.29 7.56 12.59
N SER A 262 -7.40 8.88 12.71
CA SER A 262 -6.37 9.79 12.24
C SER A 262 -5.30 9.92 13.31
N CYS A 263 -4.05 9.62 12.94
CA CYS A 263 -2.96 9.36 13.87
C CYS A 263 -2.25 10.61 14.38
N GLY A 264 -2.76 11.80 14.03
CA GLY A 264 -2.19 13.07 14.42
C GLY A 264 -1.06 13.50 13.52
N ILE A 265 0.03 13.96 14.13
CA ILE A 265 1.17 14.52 13.42
C ILE A 265 2.44 14.54 14.28
N LEU A 266 3.58 14.29 13.65
CA LEU A 266 4.92 14.52 14.22
C LEU A 266 5.71 15.62 13.47
N GLY A 267 5.19 16.12 12.35
CA GLY A 267 5.70 17.23 11.57
C GLY A 267 4.84 18.50 11.70
N PRO A 268 4.44 19.16 10.60
CA PRO A 268 3.95 20.53 10.60
C PRO A 268 2.48 20.67 11.01
N ASP A 269 2.23 21.35 12.13
CA ASP A 269 0.87 21.69 12.57
C ASP A 269 0.36 22.93 11.81
N PHE A 270 -0.10 22.73 10.57
CA PHE A 270 -0.55 23.82 9.68
C PHE A 270 -1.84 24.49 10.12
N PHE A 271 -2.72 23.74 10.77
CA PHE A 271 -4.10 24.16 10.92
C PHE A 271 -4.34 24.89 12.23
N GLY A 272 -3.54 24.62 13.27
CA GLY A 272 -3.86 25.05 14.61
C GLY A 272 -5.24 24.53 15.08
N GLY A 273 -5.48 24.53 16.38
CA GLY A 273 -6.77 24.09 16.91
C GLY A 273 -6.71 23.70 18.38
N GLU A 274 -7.84 23.22 18.89
CA GLU A 274 -7.98 22.78 20.29
C GLU A 274 -7.13 21.53 20.57
N GLN A 275 -6.98 20.62 19.61
CA GLN A 275 -6.18 19.40 19.74
C GLN A 275 -4.71 19.67 19.44
N LYS A 276 -4.03 20.32 20.38
CA LYS A 276 -2.65 20.80 20.20
C LYS A 276 -1.63 19.67 20.22
N GLY A 277 -0.59 19.84 19.40
CA GLY A 277 0.76 19.32 19.65
C GLY A 277 1.15 18.05 18.90
N ILE A 278 2.46 17.93 18.69
CA ILE A 278 3.07 16.76 18.07
C ILE A 278 2.90 15.51 18.93
N GLY A 279 2.76 14.35 18.29
CA GLY A 279 2.51 13.10 18.98
C GLY A 279 2.30 11.91 18.07
N GLY A 280 1.39 11.04 18.48
CA GLY A 280 1.06 9.83 17.74
C GLY A 280 -0.05 9.05 18.45
N VAL A 281 -0.24 7.81 18.03
CA VAL A 281 -1.29 6.93 18.58
C VAL A 281 -0.68 5.72 19.24
N TYR A 282 -1.03 5.49 20.50
CA TYR A 282 -0.79 4.23 21.20
C TYR A 282 -2.02 3.34 21.08
N PHE A 283 -1.81 2.05 20.86
CA PHE A 283 -2.91 1.10 20.80
C PHE A 283 -2.60 -0.21 21.52
N GLU A 284 -3.66 -0.85 22.02
CA GLU A 284 -3.62 -2.16 22.64
C GLU A 284 -4.69 -3.08 22.08
N ILE A 285 -4.31 -4.31 21.76
CA ILE A 285 -5.23 -5.35 21.31
C ILE A 285 -5.23 -6.47 22.35
N HIS A 286 -6.36 -6.60 23.01
CA HIS A 286 -6.64 -7.62 24.02
C HIS A 286 -7.54 -8.71 23.42
N PRO A 287 -7.69 -9.88 24.06
CA PRO A 287 -8.57 -10.93 23.55
C PRO A 287 -10.04 -10.52 23.35
N ASP A 288 -10.50 -9.51 24.07
CA ASP A 288 -11.89 -9.07 24.15
C ASP A 288 -12.12 -7.58 23.82
N LYS A 289 -11.07 -6.83 23.47
CA LYS A 289 -11.17 -5.40 23.15
C LYS A 289 -10.01 -4.86 22.33
N PHE A 290 -10.26 -3.76 21.64
CA PHE A 290 -9.26 -2.93 20.98
C PHE A 290 -9.30 -1.52 21.57
N ILE A 291 -8.16 -1.01 22.03
CA ILE A 291 -8.02 0.30 22.66
C ILE A 291 -7.10 1.16 21.82
N VAL A 292 -7.50 2.39 21.56
CA VAL A 292 -6.72 3.41 20.84
C VAL A 292 -6.71 4.69 21.68
N ARG A 293 -5.53 5.28 21.89
CA ARG A 293 -5.36 6.55 22.62
C ARG A 293 -4.36 7.44 21.90
N CYS A 294 -4.75 8.67 21.62
CA CYS A 294 -3.86 9.69 21.06
C CYS A 294 -2.95 10.24 22.16
N PHE A 295 -1.67 10.39 21.87
CA PHE A 295 -0.63 10.78 22.81
C PHE A 295 0.00 12.11 22.40
N ASN A 296 0.15 13.04 23.33
CA ASN A 296 0.82 14.31 23.14
C ASN A 296 2.21 14.26 23.78
N ILE A 297 3.24 14.59 22.98
CA ILE A 297 4.63 14.54 23.42
C ILE A 297 4.95 15.67 24.41
N SER A 298 4.51 16.90 24.13
CA SER A 298 4.85 18.08 24.94
C SER A 298 4.37 17.93 26.39
N GLU A 299 3.18 17.36 26.58
CA GLU A 299 2.58 17.12 27.89
C GLU A 299 2.97 15.76 28.48
N ASN A 300 3.59 14.88 27.68
CA ASN A 300 3.89 13.48 28.01
C ASN A 300 2.66 12.74 28.60
N LYS A 301 1.50 13.00 28.01
CA LYS A 301 0.18 12.52 28.47
C LYS A 301 -0.67 12.11 27.28
N PHE A 302 -1.66 11.26 27.54
CA PHE A 302 -2.69 10.99 26.55
C PHE A 302 -3.64 12.19 26.44
N LEU A 303 -4.19 12.43 25.25
CA LEU A 303 -5.05 13.58 24.99
C LEU A 303 -6.36 13.53 25.80
N ASP A 304 -6.86 12.33 26.12
CA ASP A 304 -8.02 12.15 27.01
C ASP A 304 -7.73 12.57 28.47
N GLU A 305 -6.47 12.53 28.90
CA GLU A 305 -6.04 12.95 30.24
C GLU A 305 -5.91 14.48 30.37
N ILE A 306 -5.94 15.21 29.24
CA ILE A 306 -5.77 16.67 29.21
C ILE A 306 -6.95 17.39 28.55
N GLY A 307 -8.13 16.77 28.55
CA GLY A 307 -9.39 17.43 28.18
C GLY A 307 -10.00 17.02 26.83
N PHE A 308 -9.46 16.01 26.14
CA PHE A 308 -9.97 15.52 24.86
C PHE A 308 -10.45 14.06 24.93
N PRO A 309 -11.53 13.75 25.68
CA PRO A 309 -11.97 12.37 25.91
C PRO A 309 -12.37 11.62 24.64
N SER A 310 -12.74 12.32 23.56
CA SER A 310 -13.04 11.72 22.25
C SER A 310 -11.82 11.14 21.54
N LEU A 311 -10.60 11.48 21.96
CA LEU A 311 -9.33 11.00 21.38
C LEU A 311 -8.79 9.76 22.09
N SER A 312 -9.69 9.03 22.75
CA SER A 312 -9.46 7.75 23.39
C SER A 312 -10.70 6.91 23.18
N LYS A 313 -10.53 5.71 22.62
CA LYS A 313 -11.66 4.84 22.29
C LYS A 313 -11.34 3.39 22.61
N LYS A 314 -12.36 2.70 23.10
CA LYS A 314 -12.37 1.28 23.38
C LYS A 314 -13.48 0.64 22.57
N LEU A 315 -13.13 -0.33 21.74
CA LEU A 315 -14.05 -1.17 21.01
C LEU A 315 -14.10 -2.55 21.68
N GLU A 316 -15.27 -2.94 22.20
CA GLU A 316 -15.48 -4.25 22.84
C GLU A 316 -15.71 -5.32 21.76
N ILE A 317 -14.65 -6.04 21.40
CA ILE A 317 -14.69 -7.01 20.31
C ILE A 317 -13.71 -8.15 20.57
N LYS A 318 -14.13 -9.38 20.29
CA LYS A 318 -13.23 -10.54 20.36
C LYS A 318 -12.16 -10.43 19.29
N THR A 319 -10.91 -10.61 19.69
CA THR A 319 -9.78 -10.54 18.77
C THR A 319 -9.06 -11.88 18.66
N SER A 320 -8.26 -12.02 17.61
CA SER A 320 -7.43 -13.20 17.39
C SER A 320 -6.09 -13.16 18.14
N VAL A 321 -5.86 -12.18 19.02
CA VAL A 321 -4.54 -11.97 19.65
C VAL A 321 -4.06 -13.22 20.39
N ASN A 322 -2.83 -13.62 20.10
CA ASN A 322 -2.17 -14.78 20.68
C ASN A 322 -0.66 -14.52 20.78
N LYS A 323 -0.17 -14.33 22.01
CA LYS A 323 1.24 -14.06 22.34
C LYS A 323 2.21 -15.14 21.86
N SER A 324 1.73 -16.36 21.68
CA SER A 324 2.55 -17.49 21.23
C SER A 324 2.57 -17.63 19.72
N ALA A 325 1.71 -16.90 19.00
CA ALA A 325 1.73 -16.92 17.56
C ALA A 325 2.97 -16.21 17.02
N LYS A 326 3.62 -16.85 16.07
CA LYS A 326 4.82 -16.37 15.43
C LYS A 326 4.50 -15.29 14.39
N PRO A 327 5.38 -14.31 14.20
CA PRO A 327 5.18 -13.27 13.20
C PRO A 327 5.30 -13.80 11.78
N ALA A 328 4.70 -13.08 10.84
CA ALA A 328 4.78 -13.37 9.42
C ALA A 328 4.83 -12.07 8.62
N TYR A 329 5.37 -12.14 7.41
CA TYR A 329 5.41 -11.03 6.46
C TYR A 329 4.93 -11.54 5.10
N SER A 330 4.00 -10.81 4.47
CA SER A 330 3.43 -11.19 3.18
C SER A 330 3.55 -10.06 2.19
N TYR A 331 3.99 -10.38 0.99
CA TYR A 331 4.16 -9.43 -0.10
C TYR A 331 3.74 -10.07 -1.42
N GLY A 332 3.42 -9.25 -2.42
CA GLY A 332 2.93 -9.77 -3.69
C GLY A 332 2.63 -8.70 -4.72
N THR A 333 1.87 -9.10 -5.74
CA THR A 333 1.18 -8.16 -6.61
C THR A 333 -0.17 -8.70 -7.06
N GLY A 334 -1.11 -7.79 -7.31
CA GLY A 334 -2.41 -8.11 -7.89
C GLY A 334 -2.37 -7.99 -9.41
N LYS A 335 -3.28 -8.67 -10.11
CA LYS A 335 -3.48 -8.49 -11.58
C LYS A 335 -2.20 -8.47 -12.43
N MET A 336 -1.18 -9.26 -12.07
CA MET A 336 0.11 -9.27 -12.74
C MET A 336 -0.04 -9.61 -14.22
N ASN A 337 0.78 -8.99 -15.06
CA ASN A 337 0.75 -9.20 -16.51
C ASN A 337 1.54 -10.44 -16.92
N ASP A 338 1.14 -11.05 -18.04
CA ASP A 338 1.85 -12.19 -18.60
C ASP A 338 3.26 -11.79 -19.08
N GLY A 339 4.25 -12.61 -18.78
CA GLY A 339 5.67 -12.36 -19.03
C GLY A 339 6.32 -11.36 -18.09
N GLN A 340 5.57 -10.61 -17.27
CA GLN A 340 6.11 -9.56 -16.40
C GLN A 340 7.12 -10.15 -15.41
N LYS A 341 8.22 -9.42 -15.20
CA LYS A 341 9.24 -9.74 -14.20
C LYS A 341 9.28 -8.69 -13.10
N MET A 342 9.59 -9.12 -11.88
CA MET A 342 9.75 -8.27 -10.71
C MET A 342 10.97 -8.71 -9.90
N ALA A 343 11.78 -7.75 -9.49
CA ALA A 343 12.84 -7.96 -8.50
C ALA A 343 12.21 -7.97 -7.11
N LEU A 344 12.65 -8.92 -6.28
CA LEU A 344 12.20 -9.09 -4.90
C LEU A 344 13.41 -8.98 -3.98
N TYR A 345 13.29 -8.18 -2.92
CA TYR A 345 14.38 -7.89 -1.99
C TYR A 345 14.01 -8.25 -0.56
N ASN A 346 14.66 -9.25 0.01
CA ASN A 346 14.28 -9.71 1.34
C ASN A 346 14.88 -8.84 2.42
N HIS A 347 14.02 -8.38 3.33
CA HIS A 347 14.36 -7.63 4.54
C HIS A 347 13.93 -8.37 5.81
N HIS A 348 13.32 -9.55 5.65
CA HIS A 348 12.91 -10.41 6.75
C HIS A 348 13.56 -11.78 6.57
N SER A 349 14.01 -12.35 7.68
CA SER A 349 14.65 -13.66 7.72
C SER A 349 13.78 -14.67 8.47
N SER A 350 13.80 -15.90 8.00
CA SER A 350 13.18 -17.05 8.65
C SER A 350 13.87 -18.31 8.18
N ILE A 351 14.09 -19.23 9.12
CA ILE A 351 14.58 -20.58 8.81
C ILE A 351 13.52 -21.42 8.05
N ASP A 352 12.25 -21.01 8.13
CA ASP A 352 11.16 -21.70 7.48
C ASP A 352 11.01 -21.31 6.02
N LYS A 353 10.54 -22.26 5.23
CA LYS A 353 10.14 -21.99 3.85
C LYS A 353 8.87 -21.13 3.80
N SER A 354 8.84 -20.24 2.82
CA SER A 354 7.70 -19.38 2.51
C SER A 354 6.62 -20.13 1.75
N ASP A 355 5.37 -19.69 1.88
CA ASP A 355 4.26 -20.23 1.10
C ASP A 355 3.88 -19.27 -0.03
N LEU A 356 3.79 -19.79 -1.25
CA LEU A 356 3.37 -19.06 -2.45
C LEU A 356 1.89 -19.34 -2.72
N TYR A 357 1.09 -18.29 -2.74
CA TYR A 357 -0.34 -18.32 -3.02
C TYR A 357 -0.65 -17.57 -4.30
N VAL A 358 -1.70 -18.00 -5.00
CA VAL A 358 -2.21 -17.39 -6.23
C VAL A 358 -3.73 -17.28 -6.21
N MET A 359 -4.27 -16.31 -6.94
CA MET A 359 -5.70 -16.16 -7.18
C MET A 359 -5.92 -15.56 -8.57
N ALA A 360 -6.88 -16.10 -9.33
CA ALA A 360 -7.18 -15.56 -10.65
C ALA A 360 -7.98 -14.25 -10.56
N ASN A 361 -7.85 -13.43 -11.60
CA ASN A 361 -8.63 -12.22 -11.79
C ASN A 361 -9.38 -12.31 -13.11
N ASN A 362 -10.65 -11.88 -13.12
CA ASN A 362 -11.56 -11.99 -14.27
C ASN A 362 -11.41 -10.86 -15.31
N THR A 363 -10.33 -10.10 -15.23
CA THR A 363 -10.06 -8.97 -16.13
C THR A 363 -8.85 -9.28 -16.98
N SER A 364 -8.89 -8.80 -18.23
CA SER A 364 -7.77 -8.84 -19.17
C SER A 364 -7.05 -7.50 -19.29
N GLU A 365 -7.71 -6.45 -18.80
CA GLU A 365 -7.28 -5.07 -18.83
C GLU A 365 -6.03 -4.87 -17.96
N ILE A 366 -5.07 -4.15 -18.53
CA ILE A 366 -3.89 -3.66 -17.85
C ILE A 366 -4.20 -2.37 -17.10
N ASN A 367 -5.00 -1.49 -17.72
CA ASN A 367 -5.28 -0.20 -17.15
C ASN A 367 -6.41 -0.19 -16.12
N ASP A 368 -6.25 0.74 -15.19
CA ASP A 368 -7.26 1.09 -14.20
C ASP A 368 -8.37 1.94 -14.87
N ASP A 369 -9.60 1.76 -14.39
CA ASP A 369 -10.79 2.55 -14.76
C ASP A 369 -10.96 2.84 -16.28
N PRO A 370 -11.00 1.81 -17.14
CA PRO A 370 -11.06 2.00 -18.60
C PRO A 370 -12.33 2.73 -19.07
N ASP A 371 -13.38 2.77 -18.24
CA ASP A 371 -14.67 3.43 -18.52
C ASP A 371 -14.74 4.86 -17.96
N PHE A 372 -13.68 5.36 -17.31
CA PHE A 372 -13.66 6.68 -16.69
C PHE A 372 -14.76 6.90 -15.64
N ARG A 373 -15.04 5.90 -14.78
CA ARG A 373 -16.06 5.98 -13.73
C ARG A 373 -15.57 6.67 -12.46
N LEU A 374 -14.25 6.76 -12.27
CA LEU A 374 -13.63 7.32 -11.08
C LEU A 374 -13.13 8.73 -11.38
N TYR A 375 -13.90 9.71 -10.91
CA TYR A 375 -13.66 11.13 -11.08
C TYR A 375 -13.82 11.87 -9.76
N GLU A 376 -13.00 12.89 -9.55
CA GLU A 376 -13.12 13.78 -8.41
C GLU A 376 -12.65 15.20 -8.74
N GLU A 377 -13.14 16.14 -7.95
CA GLU A 377 -12.78 17.55 -8.05
C GLU A 377 -12.07 18.00 -6.78
N ARG A 378 -10.92 18.67 -6.96
CA ARG A 378 -10.27 19.38 -5.87
C ARG A 378 -10.58 20.85 -6.01
N ILE A 379 -11.23 21.44 -5.02
CA ILE A 379 -11.57 22.87 -5.03
C ILE A 379 -10.74 23.55 -3.95
N VAL A 380 -9.88 24.48 -4.35
CA VAL A 380 -9.15 25.33 -3.41
C VAL A 380 -9.65 26.74 -3.56
N LYS A 381 -10.30 27.23 -2.49
CA LYS A 381 -10.89 28.57 -2.42
C LYS A 381 -9.87 29.62 -2.87
N ASN A 382 -10.29 30.49 -3.80
CA ASN A 382 -9.50 31.59 -4.39
C ASN A 382 -8.27 31.16 -5.22
N VAL A 383 -8.05 29.87 -5.47
CA VAL A 383 -6.97 29.39 -6.34
C VAL A 383 -7.53 28.78 -7.62
N GLY A 384 -8.51 27.89 -7.49
CA GLY A 384 -9.15 27.25 -8.63
C GLY A 384 -9.61 25.83 -8.32
N LYS A 385 -9.84 25.07 -9.38
CA LYS A 385 -10.36 23.71 -9.35
C LYS A 385 -9.42 22.76 -10.11
N GLY A 386 -9.23 21.56 -9.60
CA GLY A 386 -8.55 20.46 -10.25
C GLY A 386 -9.56 19.40 -10.67
N TRP A 387 -9.39 18.84 -11.86
CA TRP A 387 -10.23 17.76 -12.41
C TRP A 387 -9.40 16.48 -12.48
N MET A 388 -9.80 15.45 -11.75
CA MET A 388 -8.98 14.26 -11.57
C MET A 388 -9.72 13.02 -12.05
N LEU A 389 -9.16 12.39 -13.09
CA LEU A 389 -9.45 11.00 -13.43
C LEU A 389 -8.39 10.12 -12.79
N MET A 390 -8.83 8.99 -12.23
CA MET A 390 -7.95 8.12 -11.44
C MET A 390 -7.11 7.20 -12.32
N GLY A 391 -7.70 6.66 -13.38
CA GLY A 391 -7.00 5.80 -14.36
C GLY A 391 -6.38 6.54 -15.56
N ALA A 392 -6.66 7.84 -15.73
CA ALA A 392 -6.33 8.57 -16.95
C ALA A 392 -5.94 10.05 -16.74
N SER A 393 -5.42 10.68 -17.79
CA SER A 393 -5.30 12.14 -17.91
C SER A 393 -5.78 12.60 -19.28
N VAL A 394 -6.30 13.82 -19.35
CA VAL A 394 -6.80 14.43 -20.59
C VAL A 394 -6.17 15.79 -20.80
N GLY A 395 -5.49 15.97 -21.92
CA GLY A 395 -4.73 17.17 -22.26
C GLY A 395 -3.64 17.50 -21.24
N ASN A 396 -3.23 18.77 -21.22
CA ASN A 396 -2.28 19.32 -20.26
C ASN A 396 -3.00 20.18 -19.20
N LEU A 397 -3.92 19.56 -18.46
CA LEU A 397 -4.54 20.20 -17.29
C LEU A 397 -3.76 19.82 -16.04
N GLU A 398 -2.62 20.47 -15.82
CA GLU A 398 -1.89 20.35 -14.57
C GLU A 398 -2.39 21.40 -13.57
N GLY A 399 -2.52 20.97 -12.31
CA GLY A 399 -2.85 21.85 -11.19
C GLY A 399 -4.29 22.37 -11.15
N LEU A 400 -4.46 23.46 -10.39
CA LEU A 400 -5.73 24.13 -10.17
C LEU A 400 -5.92 25.21 -11.24
N GLN A 401 -7.07 25.21 -11.91
CA GLN A 401 -7.41 26.20 -12.93
C GLN A 401 -8.80 26.79 -12.66
N ALA A 402 -9.07 27.97 -13.19
CA ALA A 402 -10.38 28.62 -13.03
C ALA A 402 -11.50 27.85 -13.75
N GLU A 403 -11.19 27.20 -14.88
CA GLU A 403 -12.13 26.47 -15.71
C GLU A 403 -11.45 25.35 -16.49
N ASN A 404 -12.23 24.34 -16.89
CA ASN A 404 -11.79 23.28 -17.79
C ASN A 404 -12.43 23.48 -19.17
N LYS A 405 -11.63 23.95 -20.13
CA LYS A 405 -12.02 24.20 -21.52
C LYS A 405 -11.70 23.03 -22.47
N VAL A 406 -11.11 21.95 -21.94
CA VAL A 406 -10.61 20.83 -22.74
C VAL A 406 -11.61 19.68 -22.73
N TRP A 407 -12.18 19.36 -21.57
CA TRP A 407 -13.07 18.22 -21.41
C TRP A 407 -14.06 18.37 -20.26
N LYS A 408 -15.09 17.53 -20.24
CA LYS A 408 -16.03 17.34 -19.12
C LYS A 408 -16.12 15.86 -18.79
N TRP A 409 -16.29 15.55 -17.52
CA TRP A 409 -16.57 14.18 -17.11
C TRP A 409 -17.99 13.78 -17.52
N GLU A 410 -18.13 12.57 -18.05
CA GLU A 410 -19.41 11.91 -18.32
C GLU A 410 -19.40 10.62 -17.50
N ASN A 411 -20.49 10.23 -16.83
CA ASN A 411 -20.47 9.01 -16.03
C ASN A 411 -21.29 7.89 -16.68
N PRO A 412 -20.67 6.90 -17.36
CA PRO A 412 -19.24 6.74 -17.64
C PRO A 412 -18.77 7.52 -18.89
N GLY A 413 -17.45 7.79 -18.97
CA GLY A 413 -16.82 8.45 -20.11
C GLY A 413 -16.19 9.82 -19.86
N ILE A 414 -15.71 10.44 -20.94
CA ILE A 414 -15.26 11.83 -20.98
C ILE A 414 -15.75 12.48 -22.27
N ARG A 415 -16.17 13.73 -22.19
CA ARG A 415 -16.51 14.56 -23.34
C ARG A 415 -15.36 15.50 -23.65
N LEU A 416 -14.76 15.38 -24.83
CA LEU A 416 -13.81 16.38 -25.31
C LEU A 416 -14.58 17.57 -25.89
N LEU A 417 -14.26 18.77 -25.42
CA LEU A 417 -14.93 19.99 -25.83
C LEU A 417 -14.42 20.48 -27.18
N LYS A 418 -15.28 21.19 -27.91
CA LYS A 418 -14.92 21.85 -29.16
C LYS A 418 -13.71 22.76 -28.95
N GLN A 419 -12.70 22.60 -29.81
CA GLN A 419 -11.50 23.43 -29.80
C GLN A 419 -11.56 24.46 -30.93
N LYS A 420 -11.04 25.67 -30.66
CA LYS A 420 -11.08 26.79 -31.62
C LYS A 420 -10.03 26.68 -32.73
N ASP A 421 -9.03 25.81 -32.57
CA ASP A 421 -7.91 25.59 -33.47
C ASP A 421 -7.74 24.09 -33.79
N SER A 422 -6.80 23.73 -34.67
CA SER A 422 -6.33 22.34 -34.89
C SER A 422 -5.56 21.77 -33.70
N SER A 423 -5.87 22.21 -32.47
CA SER A 423 -5.18 21.81 -31.25
C SER A 423 -5.33 20.30 -31.01
N GLU A 424 -4.21 19.71 -30.59
CA GLU A 424 -4.13 18.31 -30.24
C GLU A 424 -4.61 18.13 -28.79
N ILE A 425 -5.53 17.18 -28.57
CA ILE A 425 -5.92 16.73 -27.23
C ILE A 425 -5.52 15.27 -27.09
N ASP A 426 -4.77 14.97 -26.04
CA ASP A 426 -4.35 13.62 -25.72
C ASP A 426 -5.15 13.06 -24.54
N VAL A 427 -5.54 11.79 -24.64
CA VAL A 427 -6.01 11.00 -23.50
C VAL A 427 -4.99 9.92 -23.20
N CYS A 428 -4.48 9.85 -21.97
CA CYS A 428 -3.44 8.91 -21.59
C CYS A 428 -3.90 7.96 -20.48
N ILE A 429 -3.47 6.71 -20.58
CA ILE A 429 -3.58 5.68 -19.53
C ILE A 429 -2.18 5.03 -19.36
N PRO A 430 -1.55 5.07 -18.16
CA PRO A 430 -1.98 5.76 -16.95
C PRO A 430 -1.95 7.30 -17.13
N PRO A 431 -2.35 8.09 -16.13
CA PRO A 431 -2.20 9.55 -16.17
C PRO A 431 -0.76 9.97 -16.52
N ALA A 432 -0.58 10.84 -17.52
CA ALA A 432 0.73 11.10 -18.14
C ALA A 432 1.85 11.62 -17.23
N PRO A 433 1.61 12.48 -16.21
CA PRO A 433 2.69 12.93 -15.32
C PRO A 433 3.36 11.77 -14.57
N ILE A 434 2.59 10.72 -14.32
CA ILE A 434 2.93 9.61 -13.43
C ILE A 434 3.25 8.34 -14.25
N GLY A 435 2.49 8.10 -15.31
CA GLY A 435 2.66 7.00 -16.27
C GLY A 435 3.99 6.98 -17.03
N LYS A 436 4.85 8.00 -16.86
CA LYS A 436 6.19 8.03 -17.44
C LYS A 436 7.15 7.11 -16.71
N SER A 437 7.17 7.18 -15.38
CA SER A 437 8.10 6.43 -14.53
C SER A 437 7.42 5.30 -13.77
N ILE A 438 6.10 5.38 -13.56
CA ILE A 438 5.36 4.37 -12.81
C ILE A 438 4.19 3.79 -13.60
N TYR A 439 3.94 2.51 -13.32
CA TYR A 439 2.73 1.78 -13.65
C TYR A 439 2.59 1.35 -15.14
N TYR A 440 2.05 0.14 -15.32
CA TYR A 440 2.08 -0.71 -16.53
C TYR A 440 3.46 -1.26 -16.92
N ARG A 441 4.14 -1.86 -15.94
CA ARG A 441 5.32 -2.70 -16.13
C ARG A 441 4.95 -3.91 -17.02
N CYS A 442 5.42 -3.88 -18.25
CA CYS A 442 5.03 -4.85 -19.28
C CYS A 442 6.26 -5.54 -19.86
N ALA A 443 6.10 -6.79 -20.28
CA ALA A 443 7.20 -7.57 -20.83
C ALA A 443 7.44 -7.23 -22.32
N PRO A 444 8.71 -7.14 -22.75
CA PRO A 444 9.05 -7.02 -24.16
C PRO A 444 8.79 -8.34 -24.89
N ASN A 445 8.92 -8.33 -26.22
CA ASN A 445 8.65 -9.46 -27.11
C ASN A 445 7.20 -9.97 -27.01
N MET A 446 6.26 -9.05 -26.81
CA MET A 446 4.83 -9.35 -26.65
C MET A 446 3.98 -8.38 -27.44
N LYS A 447 2.78 -8.82 -27.82
CA LYS A 447 1.75 -8.00 -28.44
C LYS A 447 0.80 -7.44 -27.39
N TYR A 448 0.44 -6.18 -27.55
CA TYR A 448 -0.54 -5.49 -26.73
C TYR A 448 -1.56 -4.80 -27.62
N LYS A 449 -2.77 -4.61 -27.12
CA LYS A 449 -3.86 -3.96 -27.83
C LYS A 449 -4.29 -2.72 -27.08
N THR A 450 -4.44 -1.62 -27.79
CA THR A 450 -5.23 -0.49 -27.32
C THR A 450 -6.58 -0.49 -28.04
N SER A 451 -7.65 -0.11 -27.36
CA SER A 451 -8.98 -0.03 -27.93
C SER A 451 -9.74 1.13 -27.33
N LEU A 452 -10.36 1.93 -28.18
CA LEU A 452 -10.98 3.19 -27.84
C LEU A 452 -12.40 3.21 -28.41
N THR A 453 -13.38 3.43 -27.54
CA THR A 453 -14.78 3.59 -27.97
C THR A 453 -15.13 5.07 -27.96
N VAL A 454 -15.40 5.64 -29.14
CA VAL A 454 -15.68 7.07 -29.32
C VAL A 454 -17.00 7.26 -30.03
N GLU A 455 -17.76 8.25 -29.60
CA GLU A 455 -18.96 8.74 -30.26
C GLU A 455 -18.71 10.15 -30.79
N SER A 456 -18.93 10.33 -32.10
CA SER A 456 -18.83 11.62 -32.77
C SER A 456 -20.16 11.98 -33.44
N PRO A 457 -20.73 13.18 -33.22
CA PRO A 457 -22.00 13.58 -33.82
C PRO A 457 -21.89 13.84 -35.33
N VAL A 458 -20.71 14.24 -35.82
CA VAL A 458 -20.51 14.65 -37.22
C VAL A 458 -19.45 13.81 -37.95
N GLY A 459 -18.57 13.12 -37.22
CA GLY A 459 -17.39 12.47 -37.79
C GLY A 459 -16.34 13.46 -38.31
N GLY A 460 -15.31 12.94 -38.99
CA GLY A 460 -14.26 13.74 -39.65
C GLY A 460 -13.07 14.13 -38.75
N GLN A 461 -13.24 14.14 -37.42
CA GLN A 461 -12.11 14.32 -36.49
C GLN A 461 -11.08 13.19 -36.66
N LYS A 462 -9.82 13.45 -36.30
CA LYS A 462 -8.75 12.44 -36.43
C LYS A 462 -8.35 11.89 -35.08
N CYS A 463 -7.96 10.61 -35.07
CA CYS A 463 -7.44 9.95 -33.88
C CYS A 463 -6.22 9.07 -34.23
N ILE A 464 -5.15 9.16 -33.44
CA ILE A 464 -4.00 8.25 -33.51
C ILE A 464 -3.85 7.57 -32.15
N LEU A 465 -3.85 6.24 -32.15
CA LEU A 465 -3.50 5.45 -30.97
C LEU A 465 -1.98 5.28 -30.92
N GLN A 466 -1.39 5.47 -29.75
CA GLN A 466 0.04 5.41 -29.55
C GLN A 466 0.38 4.64 -28.28
N LEU A 467 1.58 4.06 -28.29
CA LEU A 467 2.17 3.43 -27.13
C LEU A 467 3.60 3.95 -26.96
N GLU A 468 3.83 4.65 -25.85
CA GLU A 468 5.14 5.13 -25.45
C GLU A 468 5.84 4.09 -24.58
N LEU A 469 7.10 3.81 -24.90
CA LEU A 469 7.98 2.90 -24.19
C LEU A 469 8.99 3.76 -23.43
N ARG A 470 9.06 3.54 -22.12
CA ARG A 470 9.99 4.23 -21.22
C ARG A 470 10.73 3.23 -20.34
N ASP A 471 11.92 3.59 -19.91
CA ASP A 471 12.59 2.84 -18.84
C ASP A 471 11.98 3.20 -17.48
N LYS A 472 12.51 2.60 -16.40
CA LYS A 472 12.03 2.86 -15.04
C LYS A 472 12.30 4.28 -14.52
N ASN A 473 13.24 5.01 -15.13
CA ASN A 473 13.50 6.41 -14.81
C ASN A 473 12.55 7.34 -15.61
N GLY A 474 11.67 6.76 -16.42
CA GLY A 474 10.80 7.50 -17.32
C GLY A 474 11.52 8.10 -18.52
N ASP A 475 12.77 7.71 -18.77
CA ASP A 475 13.50 8.09 -19.96
C ASP A 475 12.84 7.48 -21.19
N PHE A 476 12.67 8.30 -22.24
CA PHE A 476 12.00 7.90 -23.47
C PHE A 476 12.86 6.90 -24.24
N LEU A 477 12.26 5.78 -24.63
CA LEU A 477 12.93 4.75 -25.45
C LEU A 477 12.38 4.73 -26.86
N LYS A 478 11.05 4.65 -27.02
CA LYS A 478 10.40 4.50 -28.32
C LYS A 478 8.94 4.90 -28.26
N ILE A 479 8.36 5.26 -29.41
CA ILE A 479 6.92 5.37 -29.60
C ILE A 479 6.46 4.49 -30.76
N LEU A 480 5.35 3.79 -30.57
CA LEU A 480 4.65 3.03 -31.59
C LEU A 480 3.33 3.75 -31.88
N LYS A 481 2.92 3.83 -33.15
CA LYS A 481 1.72 4.56 -33.58
C LYS A 481 0.85 3.70 -34.49
N SER A 482 -0.46 3.79 -34.33
CA SER A 482 -1.42 3.28 -35.30
C SER A 482 -1.40 4.13 -36.58
N PRO A 483 -2.03 3.66 -37.67
CA PRO A 483 -2.52 4.57 -38.71
C PRO A 483 -3.44 5.65 -38.11
N GLU A 484 -3.57 6.78 -38.80
CA GLU A 484 -4.54 7.79 -38.43
C GLU A 484 -5.96 7.31 -38.75
N PHE A 485 -6.81 7.26 -37.73
CA PHE A 485 -8.23 6.99 -37.88
C PHE A 485 -8.97 8.29 -38.17
N THR A 486 -9.89 8.27 -39.13
CA THR A 486 -10.90 9.32 -39.29
C THR A 486 -12.18 8.86 -38.60
N LEU A 487 -12.64 9.62 -37.62
CA LEU A 487 -13.82 9.26 -36.83
C LEU A 487 -15.07 9.26 -37.73
N LYS A 488 -15.85 8.19 -37.65
CA LYS A 488 -17.17 8.09 -38.27
C LYS A 488 -18.24 8.68 -37.34
N THR A 489 -19.32 9.16 -37.95
CA THR A 489 -20.52 9.59 -37.22
C THR A 489 -21.14 8.45 -36.41
N GLY A 490 -21.59 8.74 -35.20
CA GLY A 490 -22.11 7.77 -34.23
C GLY A 490 -21.00 7.18 -33.35
N LYS A 491 -21.34 6.09 -32.65
CA LYS A 491 -20.45 5.40 -31.71
C LYS A 491 -19.71 4.25 -32.40
N HIS A 492 -18.37 4.29 -32.37
CA HIS A 492 -17.49 3.34 -33.03
C HIS A 492 -16.31 2.93 -32.13
N ILE A 493 -15.72 1.78 -32.43
CA ILE A 493 -14.52 1.26 -31.77
C ILE A 493 -13.34 1.37 -32.73
N TYR A 494 -12.25 1.96 -32.24
CA TYR A 494 -10.96 2.04 -32.93
C TYR A 494 -9.93 1.28 -32.12
N SER A 495 -9.08 0.49 -32.76
CA SER A 495 -8.10 -0.34 -32.04
C SER A 495 -6.85 -0.61 -32.85
N GLU A 496 -5.73 -0.77 -32.16
CA GLU A 496 -4.45 -1.13 -32.77
C GLU A 496 -3.71 -2.16 -31.92
N ASP A 497 -3.00 -3.06 -32.60
CA ASP A 497 -2.19 -4.10 -31.98
C ASP A 497 -0.70 -3.73 -32.11
N PHE A 498 -0.04 -3.45 -30.99
CA PHE A 498 1.37 -3.06 -30.92
C PHE A 498 2.25 -4.24 -30.53
N PHE A 499 3.33 -4.47 -31.27
CA PHE A 499 4.40 -5.40 -30.87
C PHE A 499 5.54 -4.65 -30.18
N ILE A 500 5.86 -5.06 -28.96
CA ILE A 500 6.97 -4.49 -28.19
C ILE A 500 8.23 -5.28 -28.52
N PRO A 501 9.22 -4.72 -29.22
CA PRO A 501 10.44 -5.45 -29.51
C PRO A 501 11.23 -5.70 -28.24
N LYS A 502 12.09 -6.72 -28.27
CA LYS A 502 13.19 -6.79 -27.31
C LYS A 502 14.07 -5.55 -27.55
N SER A 503 14.27 -4.71 -26.53
CA SER A 503 15.22 -3.60 -26.63
C SER A 503 16.59 -4.09 -26.16
N PRO A 504 17.57 -4.29 -27.06
CA PRO A 504 18.93 -4.66 -26.66
C PRO A 504 19.72 -3.47 -26.12
N GLU A 505 19.24 -2.24 -26.33
CA GLU A 505 19.96 -0.99 -26.04
C GLU A 505 20.06 -0.70 -24.53
N ILE A 506 19.22 -1.33 -23.71
CA ILE A 506 19.21 -1.13 -22.26
C ILE A 506 19.27 -2.48 -21.54
N SER A 507 20.27 -2.63 -20.67
CA SER A 507 20.32 -3.73 -19.70
C SER A 507 19.11 -3.64 -18.76
N ASN A 508 18.23 -4.64 -18.82
CA ASN A 508 16.98 -4.68 -18.08
C ASN A 508 16.71 -6.08 -17.53
N ILE A 509 15.72 -6.22 -16.65
CA ILE A 509 15.40 -7.48 -15.95
C ILE A 509 15.08 -8.64 -16.91
N TYR A 510 14.71 -8.33 -18.16
CA TYR A 510 14.43 -9.32 -19.20
C TYR A 510 15.69 -9.78 -19.94
N THR A 511 16.74 -8.95 -20.00
CA THR A 511 18.03 -9.31 -20.61
C THR A 511 19.01 -9.89 -19.59
N THR A 512 19.02 -9.39 -18.35
CA THR A 512 19.82 -9.93 -17.24
C THR A 512 19.01 -9.91 -15.96
N SER A 513 19.04 -11.02 -15.21
CA SER A 513 18.32 -11.13 -13.94
C SER A 513 18.86 -10.18 -12.87
N LEU A 514 20.08 -9.66 -13.01
CA LEU A 514 20.70 -8.72 -12.07
C LEU A 514 20.21 -7.27 -12.22
N SER A 515 19.58 -6.92 -13.33
CA SER A 515 19.08 -5.56 -13.55
C SER A 515 17.72 -5.37 -12.88
N ASP A 516 17.51 -4.17 -12.34
CA ASP A 516 16.21 -3.69 -11.84
C ASP A 516 15.47 -2.83 -12.86
N ASN A 517 16.09 -2.52 -14.01
CA ASN A 517 15.42 -1.74 -15.04
C ASN A 517 14.26 -2.56 -15.60
N THR A 518 13.07 -1.96 -15.59
CA THR A 518 11.86 -2.51 -16.21
C THR A 518 11.42 -1.60 -17.35
N LEU A 519 10.50 -2.11 -18.16
CA LEU A 519 9.88 -1.35 -19.25
C LEU A 519 8.50 -0.88 -18.79
N GLN A 520 8.28 0.43 -18.87
CA GLN A 520 7.01 1.09 -18.58
C GLN A 520 6.31 1.42 -19.90
N LEU A 521 4.99 1.21 -19.95
CA LEU A 521 4.18 1.50 -21.13
C LEU A 521 3.10 2.53 -20.79
N LEU A 522 3.01 3.56 -21.62
CA LEU A 522 1.90 4.52 -21.59
C LEU A 522 1.13 4.42 -22.91
N ALA A 523 -0.17 4.18 -22.82
CA ALA A 523 -1.06 4.22 -23.99
C ALA A 523 -1.70 5.61 -24.10
N ARG A 524 -1.74 6.13 -25.32
CA ARG A 524 -2.21 7.48 -25.62
C ARG A 524 -3.15 7.45 -26.82
N ALA A 525 -4.29 8.12 -26.71
CA ALA A 525 -5.16 8.46 -27.83
C ALA A 525 -5.02 9.94 -28.12
N LYS A 526 -4.46 10.27 -29.29
CA LYS A 526 -4.26 11.64 -29.76
C LYS A 526 -5.40 12.06 -30.67
N PHE A 527 -6.04 13.17 -30.40
CA PHE A 527 -7.15 13.68 -31.21
C PHE A 527 -6.80 15.04 -31.81
N THR A 528 -7.16 15.24 -33.08
CA THR A 528 -7.03 16.53 -33.76
C THR A 528 -8.29 16.85 -34.56
N GLY A 529 -8.49 18.15 -34.84
CA GLY A 529 -9.66 18.62 -35.59
C GLY A 529 -10.98 18.45 -34.83
N ILE A 530 -10.97 18.65 -33.51
CA ILE A 530 -12.17 18.57 -32.64
C ILE A 530 -13.05 19.81 -32.85
N ASN A 531 -13.64 19.90 -34.04
CA ASN A 531 -14.49 21.01 -34.46
C ASN A 531 -15.89 20.93 -33.86
N GLU A 532 -16.26 19.76 -33.32
CA GLU A 532 -17.47 19.47 -32.57
C GLU A 532 -17.12 18.55 -31.40
N GLU A 533 -17.92 18.60 -30.33
CA GLU A 533 -17.70 17.78 -29.14
C GLU A 533 -17.77 16.28 -29.48
N ILE A 534 -16.89 15.49 -28.87
CA ILE A 534 -16.90 14.02 -28.97
C ILE A 534 -16.92 13.39 -27.59
N ILE A 535 -17.50 12.20 -27.48
CA ILE A 535 -17.58 11.46 -26.21
C ILE A 535 -16.73 10.20 -26.32
N ILE A 536 -15.80 10.03 -25.40
CA ILE A 536 -14.99 8.82 -25.25
C ILE A 536 -15.62 8.01 -24.13
N HIS A 537 -16.21 6.88 -24.50
CA HIS A 537 -16.90 6.00 -23.56
C HIS A 537 -15.94 5.06 -22.82
N ASN A 538 -14.84 4.67 -23.48
CA ASN A 538 -13.91 3.68 -22.98
C ASN A 538 -12.53 3.81 -23.64
N PHE A 539 -11.45 3.62 -22.86
CA PHE A 539 -10.09 3.43 -23.36
C PHE A 539 -9.40 2.25 -22.63
N ASN A 540 -9.18 1.17 -23.37
CA ASN A 540 -8.70 -0.11 -22.86
C ASN A 540 -7.30 -0.42 -23.39
N PHE A 541 -6.45 -0.95 -22.52
CA PHE A 541 -5.12 -1.46 -22.82
C PHE A 541 -4.97 -2.89 -22.28
N LYS A 542 -4.60 -3.85 -23.12
CA LYS A 542 -4.47 -5.27 -22.73
C LYS A 542 -3.35 -6.01 -23.45
N SER A 543 -2.84 -7.10 -22.87
CA SER A 543 -1.91 -8.02 -23.55
C SER A 543 -2.65 -8.99 -24.48
N LEU A 544 -2.07 -9.33 -25.64
CA LEU A 544 -2.65 -10.21 -26.65
C LEU A 544 -2.06 -11.63 -26.69
N LYS A 545 -1.47 -12.11 -25.58
CA LYS A 545 -0.89 -13.46 -25.57
C LYS A 545 -2.00 -14.51 -25.74
N PRO A 546 -1.80 -15.53 -26.59
CA PRO A 546 -2.75 -16.64 -26.72
C PRO A 546 -2.99 -17.30 -25.37
N ALA A 547 -4.19 -17.88 -25.18
CA ALA A 547 -4.50 -18.61 -23.97
C ALA A 547 -3.50 -19.76 -23.80
N ASN A 548 -2.79 -19.82 -22.68
CA ASN A 548 -1.98 -20.97 -22.30
C ASN A 548 -2.76 -21.69 -21.20
N GLU A 549 -2.90 -23.00 -21.29
CA GLU A 549 -3.80 -23.75 -20.41
C GLU A 549 -3.31 -23.84 -18.96
N ASN A 550 -2.03 -23.54 -18.72
CA ASN A 550 -1.38 -23.74 -17.42
C ASN A 550 -0.57 -22.51 -17.00
N PRO A 551 -1.12 -21.60 -16.18
CA PRO A 551 -0.35 -20.50 -15.62
C PRO A 551 0.78 -21.03 -14.75
N GLU A 552 1.92 -20.35 -14.76
CA GLU A 552 3.10 -20.69 -13.96
C GLU A 552 3.75 -19.44 -13.38
N ILE A 553 4.32 -19.59 -12.19
CA ILE A 553 5.19 -18.61 -11.56
C ILE A 553 6.61 -19.16 -11.60
N ILE A 554 7.57 -18.33 -12.01
CA ILE A 554 8.98 -18.70 -12.07
C ILE A 554 9.72 -17.83 -11.06
N ILE A 555 10.46 -18.44 -10.13
CA ILE A 555 11.28 -17.72 -9.15
C ILE A 555 12.72 -18.22 -9.29
N ASN A 556 13.65 -17.33 -9.64
CA ASN A 556 15.06 -17.68 -9.91
C ASN A 556 15.22 -18.90 -10.83
N ASN A 557 14.50 -18.90 -11.96
CA ASN A 557 14.45 -19.99 -12.96
C ASN A 557 13.77 -21.29 -12.50
N LYS A 558 13.30 -21.39 -11.25
CA LYS A 558 12.49 -22.52 -10.80
C LYS A 558 11.02 -22.28 -11.11
N ILE A 559 10.41 -23.22 -11.83
CA ILE A 559 9.04 -23.13 -12.32
C ILE A 559 8.07 -23.78 -11.32
N TYR A 560 6.98 -23.08 -11.01
CA TYR A 560 5.86 -23.55 -10.20
C TYR A 560 4.60 -23.48 -11.06
N LYS A 561 4.13 -24.65 -11.52
CA LYS A 561 3.00 -24.77 -12.43
C LYS A 561 1.70 -24.96 -11.67
N PHE A 562 0.64 -24.40 -12.23
CA PHE A 562 -0.71 -24.70 -11.81
C PHE A 562 -1.28 -25.90 -12.57
N SER A 563 -2.06 -26.74 -11.90
CA SER A 563 -2.83 -27.83 -12.49
C SER A 563 -4.32 -27.65 -12.20
N GLY A 564 -5.14 -27.49 -13.25
CA GLY A 564 -6.61 -27.37 -13.14
C GLY A 564 -7.14 -26.00 -13.58
N ASN A 565 -8.29 -25.57 -13.03
CA ASN A 565 -8.87 -24.23 -13.25
C ASN A 565 -8.72 -23.34 -11.99
N ILE A 566 -8.02 -22.20 -12.07
CA ILE A 566 -7.94 -21.25 -10.95
C ILE A 566 -9.25 -20.46 -10.87
N SER A 567 -9.99 -20.61 -9.77
CA SER A 567 -11.16 -19.77 -9.47
C SER A 567 -10.73 -18.36 -9.08
N SER A 568 -11.52 -17.36 -9.46
CA SER A 568 -11.25 -15.95 -9.15
C SER A 568 -11.60 -15.52 -7.72
N ALA A 569 -12.07 -16.44 -6.89
CA ALA A 569 -12.60 -16.14 -5.55
C ALA A 569 -11.89 -16.89 -4.41
N ILE A 570 -11.09 -17.92 -4.71
CA ILE A 570 -10.50 -18.79 -3.70
C ILE A 570 -8.98 -18.81 -3.93
N PRO A 571 -8.18 -18.31 -2.97
CA PRO A 571 -6.73 -18.47 -3.01
C PRO A 571 -6.32 -19.93 -3.07
N PHE A 572 -5.29 -20.21 -3.86
CA PHE A 572 -4.67 -21.52 -3.95
C PHE A 572 -3.22 -21.45 -3.50
N LYS A 573 -2.80 -22.35 -2.61
CA LYS A 573 -1.39 -22.52 -2.25
C LYS A 573 -0.68 -23.28 -3.36
N LEU A 574 0.12 -22.57 -4.16
CA LEU A 574 0.84 -23.13 -5.30
C LEU A 574 2.04 -23.96 -4.88
N ALA A 575 2.81 -23.49 -3.90
CA ALA A 575 4.02 -24.17 -3.45
C ALA A 575 4.48 -23.68 -2.07
N THR A 576 5.37 -24.46 -1.47
CA THR A 576 6.25 -24.00 -0.39
C THR A 576 7.65 -23.82 -0.98
N ILE A 577 8.19 -22.61 -0.89
CA ILE A 577 9.35 -22.12 -1.64
C ILE A 577 10.44 -21.62 -0.70
N SER A 578 11.70 -21.68 -1.14
CA SER A 578 12.77 -20.95 -0.47
C SER A 578 12.86 -19.55 -1.07
N THR A 579 12.84 -18.55 -0.21
CA THR A 579 13.11 -17.15 -0.54
C THR A 579 14.28 -16.65 0.28
N ASN A 580 15.27 -17.50 0.54
CA ASN A 580 16.33 -17.21 1.49
C ASN A 580 17.44 -16.35 0.88
N ASN A 581 17.39 -16.04 -0.42
CA ASN A 581 18.34 -15.13 -1.06
C ASN A 581 17.92 -13.69 -0.82
N ALA A 582 18.89 -12.80 -0.59
CA ALA A 582 18.66 -11.37 -0.46
C ALA A 582 17.92 -10.74 -1.64
N ARG A 583 18.12 -11.29 -2.85
CA ARG A 583 17.43 -10.89 -4.06
C ARG A 583 16.87 -12.11 -4.78
N ASN A 584 15.65 -11.99 -5.27
CA ASN A 584 15.02 -12.98 -6.15
C ASN A 584 14.42 -12.26 -7.37
N VAL A 585 14.23 -12.98 -8.46
CA VAL A 585 13.44 -12.50 -9.61
C VAL A 585 12.25 -13.41 -9.77
N LEU A 586 11.06 -12.81 -9.75
CA LEU A 586 9.81 -13.49 -10.03
C LEU A 586 9.33 -13.12 -11.44
N GLN A 587 8.90 -14.13 -12.20
CA GLN A 587 8.21 -13.98 -13.47
C GLN A 587 6.86 -14.68 -13.41
N CYS A 588 5.87 -14.10 -14.07
CA CYS A 588 4.56 -14.71 -14.23
C CYS A 588 4.30 -15.06 -15.69
N ASN A 589 3.86 -16.27 -15.97
CA ASN A 589 3.46 -16.73 -17.30
C ASN A 589 2.02 -17.27 -17.21
N ILE A 590 1.03 -16.48 -17.60
CA ILE A 590 -0.37 -16.73 -17.20
C ILE A 590 -1.19 -17.42 -18.29
N GLY A 591 -0.89 -17.14 -19.56
CA GLY A 591 -1.64 -17.73 -20.66
C GLY A 591 -2.96 -17.03 -20.96
N GLY A 592 -2.91 -15.74 -21.24
CA GLY A 592 -3.80 -15.04 -22.18
C GLY A 592 -5.27 -14.76 -21.81
N LYS A 593 -5.94 -15.58 -21.00
CA LYS A 593 -7.38 -15.35 -20.69
C LYS A 593 -7.67 -14.73 -19.32
N ARG A 594 -6.70 -14.74 -18.40
CA ARG A 594 -6.86 -14.22 -17.03
C ARG A 594 -5.56 -13.56 -16.58
N LYS A 595 -5.65 -12.68 -15.60
CA LYS A 595 -4.51 -12.20 -14.81
C LYS A 595 -4.46 -12.93 -13.48
N ILE A 596 -3.31 -13.00 -12.82
CA ILE A 596 -3.20 -13.59 -11.49
C ILE A 596 -2.69 -12.56 -10.48
N SER A 597 -3.26 -12.62 -9.29
CA SER A 597 -2.64 -12.07 -8.09
C SER A 597 -1.80 -13.18 -7.47
N TRP A 598 -0.63 -12.84 -6.93
CA TRP A 598 0.16 -13.76 -6.14
C TRP A 598 0.63 -13.10 -4.84
N LEU A 599 0.89 -13.94 -3.85
CA LEU A 599 1.36 -13.54 -2.54
C LEU A 599 2.35 -14.57 -2.03
N ILE A 600 3.51 -14.12 -1.57
CA ILE A 600 4.48 -14.93 -0.84
C ILE A 600 4.36 -14.57 0.62
N ARG A 601 4.12 -15.58 1.46
CA ARG A 601 4.03 -15.47 2.91
C ARG A 601 5.27 -16.08 3.56
N GLN A 602 6.14 -15.23 4.08
CA GLN A 602 7.24 -15.62 4.95
C GLN A 602 6.68 -15.85 6.35
N LYS A 603 6.87 -17.07 6.88
CA LYS A 603 6.32 -17.49 8.18
C LYS A 603 7.42 -17.48 9.21
N ASN A 604 7.06 -17.38 10.48
CA ASN A 604 7.98 -17.52 11.60
C ASN A 604 9.20 -16.59 11.46
N ILE A 605 8.94 -15.31 11.20
CA ILE A 605 10.02 -14.32 11.05
C ILE A 605 10.84 -14.25 12.33
N ASP A 606 12.15 -14.45 12.19
CA ASP A 606 13.11 -14.37 13.28
C ASP A 606 13.75 -12.98 13.36
N TRP A 607 14.02 -12.37 12.18
CA TRP A 607 14.73 -11.10 12.06
C TRP A 607 14.07 -10.16 11.05
N GLN A 608 14.07 -8.87 11.37
CA GLN A 608 13.83 -7.78 10.43
C GLN A 608 15.13 -7.01 10.25
N VAL A 609 15.71 -7.11 9.06
CA VAL A 609 16.93 -6.42 8.65
C VAL A 609 16.54 -5.10 8.00
N ARG A 610 16.88 -4.00 8.67
CA ARG A 610 16.66 -2.65 8.14
C ARG A 610 17.82 -2.21 7.26
N ASN A 611 17.50 -1.34 6.31
CA ASN A 611 18.38 -0.63 5.38
C ASN A 611 19.15 -1.48 4.36
N ALA A 612 19.30 -2.79 4.58
CA ALA A 612 19.97 -3.74 3.70
C ALA A 612 19.08 -4.95 3.40
N SER A 613 19.36 -5.64 2.29
CA SER A 613 18.73 -6.93 2.01
C SER A 613 19.50 -8.07 2.67
N VAL A 614 18.82 -9.16 3.02
CA VAL A 614 19.38 -10.27 3.79
C VAL A 614 19.17 -11.61 3.10
N SER A 615 20.23 -12.43 3.11
CA SER A 615 20.09 -13.86 2.82
C SER A 615 20.17 -14.68 4.11
N ASP A 616 19.25 -15.61 4.30
CA ASP A 616 19.30 -16.56 5.41
C ASP A 616 20.11 -17.80 5.00
N LYS A 617 21.28 -18.01 5.61
CA LYS A 617 22.14 -19.18 5.37
C LYS A 617 21.98 -20.27 6.43
N MET A 618 20.87 -20.24 7.19
CA MET A 618 20.55 -21.08 8.34
C MET A 618 21.47 -20.88 9.55
N ASN A 619 22.79 -20.94 9.35
CA ASN A 619 23.78 -20.80 10.42
C ASN A 619 24.19 -19.33 10.66
N TYR A 620 23.98 -18.45 9.69
CA TYR A 620 24.25 -17.02 9.79
C TYR A 620 23.38 -16.23 8.81
N LEU A 621 23.22 -14.93 9.08
CA LEU A 621 22.60 -14.00 8.15
C LEU A 621 23.66 -13.34 7.28
N GLU A 622 23.48 -13.40 5.97
CA GLU A 622 24.33 -12.69 5.02
C GLU A 622 23.66 -11.38 4.64
N ILE A 623 24.09 -10.30 5.29
CA ILE A 623 23.65 -8.93 5.00
C ILE A 623 24.36 -8.44 3.73
N LYS A 624 23.58 -8.01 2.73
CA LYS A 624 24.10 -7.46 1.48
C LYS A 624 24.30 -5.95 1.56
N SER A 625 24.69 -5.33 0.45
CA SER A 625 24.82 -3.88 0.34
C SER A 625 23.53 -3.16 0.74
N MET A 626 23.72 -1.97 1.30
CA MET A 626 22.64 -1.06 1.67
C MET A 626 21.72 -0.80 0.47
N ARG A 627 20.42 -0.97 0.69
CA ARG A 627 19.37 -0.53 -0.23
C ARG A 627 18.93 0.88 0.12
N ASN A 628 18.75 1.16 1.42
CA ASN A 628 18.55 2.52 1.90
C ASN A 628 19.90 3.25 1.92
N ILE A 629 20.20 3.95 0.83
CA ILE A 629 21.43 4.73 0.67
C ILE A 629 21.50 5.96 1.58
N TYR A 630 20.39 6.30 2.25
CA TYR A 630 20.29 7.43 3.17
C TYR A 630 20.51 7.01 4.63
N SER A 631 20.83 5.74 4.90
CA SER A 631 21.13 5.30 6.26
C SER A 631 22.52 5.81 6.68
N PRO A 632 22.64 6.70 7.68
CA PRO A 632 23.90 7.37 7.99
C PRO A 632 24.89 6.50 8.77
N GLU A 633 24.45 5.35 9.31
CA GLU A 633 25.24 4.53 10.26
C GLU A 633 25.42 3.08 9.79
N ASN A 634 25.04 2.74 8.54
CA ASN A 634 24.97 1.35 8.05
C ASN A 634 24.25 0.40 9.02
N GLU A 635 23.31 0.94 9.82
CA GLU A 635 22.67 0.18 10.88
C GLU A 635 21.77 -0.88 10.27
N VAL A 636 22.08 -2.11 10.62
CA VAL A 636 21.32 -3.31 10.32
C VAL A 636 21.00 -3.92 11.67
N ILE A 637 19.72 -3.91 12.04
CA ILE A 637 19.26 -4.52 13.29
C ILE A 637 19.31 -6.04 13.18
#